data_AF-A0AAD9DMZ9-F1
#
_entry.id   AF-A0AAD9DMZ9-F1
#
_cell.length_a   1.000
_cell.length_b   1.000
_cell.length_c   1.000
_cell.angle_alpha   90.00
_cell.angle_beta   90.00
_cell.angle_gamma   90.00
#
_symmetry.space_group_name_H-M   'P 1'
#
loop_
_entity.id
_entity.type
_entity.pdbx_description
1 polymer ?
#
loop_
_entity_poly.entity_id
_entity_poly.type
_entity_poly.pdbx_seq_one_letter_code
_entity_poly.pdbx_strand_id
1 'polypeptide(L)'
;MRVLIGGGSGFVGRELIQMLRGKGHEVTIISRQPGPGRITWAALESGGLPHCEGVVNLAGENIMNPMRWWNNHYKKDLVSSRVDTTRALAHAIAASTTPPHSWVLITGVACYKPCLQTQYTEDSEWVPFDFLSQLVKEWEEAARLPENAAKNIRQVVIRPGAVLGRDGGAMKQMLTPFRLGLGGPLGSGRQPFPWIHVSDLAGIIAQSLEPSRSPLSPHPEVFNGVAPSLKTNFEFTKELGHLLKRPTMFPVPGFFLDTMLGSERAVILTQGQRVIPKRTLESGYKFQYQDLRMGEKVLKADVGSTNTAEVKKEEEGEVSAAKKRRGERRSQREYKTKAVMDSKEVVKTVVMKGKVPVDTECKAKLGKAHVYTEGNDTYDVMLSQTNLQFNNNKYYLIQLLQDDGAKAYSVWMRWGRVGKVGQSSLVSCGEDLCQAKAVFEKKFLDKTKNAWAGRANFEKVPGKYDMLFMDYNTDDKSHFWLLKGEADELSTPGQWKPSQLDAKVQSLLEFICNIKAMEECVLEMKFDIKKAPLGKLTAEQIRAGYASLKRIEECVKRKGSNKELLDACNQFYTRIPHDFGLRTPPVIRTEQELKEKIALLEALSDIRIAVKIAESSSQSDEHPLDRQYCSLKCQLQPLASDSHEFQLIEKYLQSTHAPTHSDYTMTVLDIFSVEREGERANFCSNLHNRTLLWHGSRLSNWVGILSHGLRVAPPEAPVTGYMFGKGIYFADMSSKSANYCFTNQKNNVGLLLLTEVALGDSNELLDANYNADKLPSGKKSTKGLGQTVPDPKNSVTLNSATVPVGCV
;
A
#
# COMPACT_ATOMS: atom_id res chain seq x y z
N MET A 1 -9.30 3.81 36.02
CA MET A 1 -8.02 4.45 35.67
C MET A 1 -8.02 4.92 34.22
N ARG A 2 -7.43 6.10 33.98
CA ARG A 2 -7.03 6.64 32.68
C ARG A 2 -5.55 6.35 32.42
N VAL A 3 -5.26 5.67 31.32
CA VAL A 3 -3.89 5.29 30.95
C VAL A 3 -3.49 5.96 29.63
N LEU A 4 -2.35 6.66 29.62
CA LEU A 4 -1.77 7.25 28.42
C LEU A 4 -0.68 6.32 27.84
N ILE A 5 -0.80 5.92 26.58
CA ILE A 5 0.10 4.94 25.96
C ILE A 5 0.81 5.53 24.73
N GLY A 6 2.11 5.80 24.87
CA GLY A 6 3.02 6.04 23.75
C GLY A 6 3.17 4.77 22.92
N GLY A 7 2.92 4.83 21.61
CA GLY A 7 3.10 3.68 20.72
C GLY A 7 1.99 2.62 20.76
N GLY A 8 0.82 2.95 21.33
CA GLY A 8 -0.31 2.00 21.50
C GLY A 8 -0.83 1.31 20.22
N SER A 9 -0.57 1.83 19.03
CA SER A 9 -0.90 1.15 17.76
C SER A 9 0.04 -0.02 17.42
N GLY A 10 1.18 -0.15 18.10
CA GLY A 10 2.16 -1.23 17.94
C GLY A 10 1.67 -2.59 18.42
N PHE A 11 2.47 -3.65 18.21
CA PHE A 11 2.08 -5.03 18.51
C PHE A 11 1.73 -5.24 19.99
N VAL A 12 2.66 -4.91 20.91
CA VAL A 12 2.44 -4.97 22.36
C VAL A 12 1.36 -3.98 22.81
N GLY A 13 1.30 -2.81 22.16
CA GLY A 13 0.34 -1.76 22.47
C GLY A 13 -1.11 -2.20 22.28
N ARG A 14 -1.42 -2.94 21.20
CA ARG A 14 -2.78 -3.45 20.95
C ARG A 14 -3.22 -4.47 22.00
N GLU A 15 -2.34 -5.41 22.36
CA GLU A 15 -2.59 -6.41 23.41
C GLU A 15 -2.88 -5.72 24.76
N LEU A 16 -2.03 -4.75 25.13
CA LEU A 16 -2.20 -3.97 26.35
C LEU A 16 -3.50 -3.15 26.36
N ILE A 17 -3.86 -2.50 25.24
CA ILE A 17 -5.13 -1.77 25.11
C ILE A 17 -6.32 -2.72 25.28
N GLN A 18 -6.28 -3.91 24.68
CA GLN A 18 -7.34 -4.90 24.80
C GLN A 18 -7.49 -5.38 26.25
N MET A 19 -6.38 -5.71 26.91
CA MET A 19 -6.37 -6.12 28.33
C MET A 19 -6.88 -5.01 29.25
N LEU A 20 -6.41 -3.77 29.07
CA LEU A 20 -6.81 -2.63 29.90
C LEU A 20 -8.29 -2.28 29.71
N ARG A 21 -8.79 -2.26 28.47
CA ARG A 21 -10.22 -2.02 28.20
C ARG A 21 -11.10 -3.15 28.71
N GLY A 22 -10.63 -4.40 28.65
CA GLY A 22 -11.33 -5.56 29.24
C GLY A 22 -11.47 -5.45 30.77
N LYS A 23 -10.52 -4.81 31.45
CA LYS A 23 -10.59 -4.44 32.87
C LYS A 23 -11.36 -3.12 33.15
N GLY A 24 -11.94 -2.47 32.14
CA GLY A 24 -12.69 -1.23 32.29
C GLY A 24 -11.85 0.06 32.40
N HIS A 25 -10.56 0.03 32.05
CA HIS A 25 -9.73 1.23 32.04
C HIS A 25 -9.95 2.08 30.77
N GLU A 26 -9.94 3.40 30.93
CA GLU A 26 -9.93 4.36 29.81
C GLU A 26 -8.50 4.47 29.26
N VAL A 27 -8.34 4.48 27.94
CA VAL A 27 -7.01 4.49 27.30
C VAL A 27 -6.91 5.55 26.21
N THR A 28 -5.96 6.47 26.37
CA THR A 28 -5.56 7.47 25.38
C THR A 28 -4.24 7.06 24.75
N ILE A 29 -4.11 7.18 23.42
CA ILE A 29 -2.91 6.75 22.69
C ILE A 29 -2.15 7.97 22.17
N ILE A 30 -0.82 7.98 22.27
CA ILE A 30 0.02 8.97 21.58
C ILE A 30 0.42 8.38 20.23
N SER A 31 0.02 9.04 19.14
CA SER A 31 0.27 8.61 17.76
C SER A 31 0.76 9.75 16.86
N ARG A 32 1.32 9.39 15.69
CA ARG A 32 1.83 10.36 14.70
C ARG A 32 0.74 11.18 14.00
N GLN A 33 -0.52 10.79 14.16
CA GLN A 33 -1.71 11.49 13.64
C GLN A 33 -2.73 11.63 14.77
N PRO A 34 -3.52 12.72 14.81
CA PRO A 34 -4.64 12.87 15.75
C PRO A 34 -5.80 11.92 15.39
N GLY A 35 -6.74 11.72 16.31
CA GLY A 35 -7.97 10.98 16.07
C GLY A 35 -8.73 10.65 17.36
N PRO A 36 -9.90 9.98 17.29
CA PRO A 36 -10.68 9.63 18.47
C PRO A 36 -9.87 8.79 19.47
N GLY A 37 -9.76 9.28 20.71
CA GLY A 37 -8.92 8.66 21.75
C GLY A 37 -7.42 8.73 21.50
N ARG A 38 -6.95 9.61 20.61
CA ARG A 38 -5.53 9.75 20.24
C ARG A 38 -5.04 11.20 20.26
N ILE A 39 -3.91 11.44 20.91
CA ILE A 39 -3.17 12.71 20.86
C ILE A 39 -1.89 12.54 20.04
N THR A 40 -1.23 13.64 19.68
CA THR A 40 0.08 13.62 18.99
C THR A 40 1.22 13.96 19.96
N TRP A 41 2.44 13.59 19.59
CA TRP A 41 3.65 14.01 20.33
C TRP A 41 3.76 15.54 20.43
N ALA A 42 3.49 16.25 19.33
CA ALA A 42 3.43 17.72 19.34
C ALA A 42 2.34 18.28 20.27
N ALA A 43 1.20 17.59 20.42
CA ALA A 43 0.15 18.00 21.36
C ALA A 43 0.50 17.73 22.82
N LEU A 44 1.30 16.69 23.11
CA LEU A 44 1.89 16.46 24.43
C LEU A 44 2.93 17.56 24.76
N GLU A 45 3.79 17.91 23.79
CA GLU A 45 4.82 18.93 23.95
C GLU A 45 4.25 20.34 24.15
N SER A 46 3.16 20.70 23.44
CA SER A 46 2.53 22.02 23.54
C SER A 46 1.44 22.12 24.62
N GLY A 47 0.73 21.03 24.90
CA GLY A 47 -0.42 20.99 25.82
C GLY A 47 -0.13 20.36 27.18
N GLY A 48 1.06 19.79 27.39
CA GLY A 48 1.42 19.07 28.60
C GLY A 48 0.80 17.67 28.69
N LEU A 49 0.96 17.02 29.84
CA LEU A 49 0.41 15.69 30.08
C LEU A 49 -1.13 15.79 30.27
N PRO A 50 -1.95 15.07 29.49
CA PRO A 50 -3.39 14.99 29.76
C PRO A 50 -3.65 14.27 31.08
N HIS A 51 -4.79 14.56 31.73
CA HIS A 51 -5.18 13.92 32.99
C HIS A 51 -5.20 12.38 32.87
N CYS A 52 -4.20 11.72 33.45
CA CYS A 52 -4.05 10.27 33.47
C CYS A 52 -3.46 9.80 34.81
N GLU A 53 -3.81 8.57 35.19
CA GLU A 53 -3.37 7.93 36.43
C GLU A 53 -2.10 7.08 36.20
N GLY A 54 -1.89 6.61 34.97
CA GLY A 54 -0.69 5.90 34.58
C GLY A 54 -0.26 6.18 33.14
N VAL A 55 1.05 6.13 32.90
CA VAL A 55 1.64 6.39 31.59
C VAL A 55 2.56 5.24 31.19
N VAL A 56 2.43 4.75 29.96
CA VAL A 56 3.28 3.69 29.38
C VAL A 56 3.93 4.19 28.10
N ASN A 57 5.25 4.00 27.95
CA ASN A 57 5.91 4.23 26.66
C ASN A 57 6.35 2.92 25.99
N LEU A 58 5.64 2.57 24.92
CA LEU A 58 5.95 1.48 23.96
C LEU A 58 6.44 2.04 22.61
N ALA A 59 6.75 3.34 22.52
CA ALA A 59 7.14 3.98 21.27
C ALA A 59 8.59 3.64 20.86
N GLY A 60 8.75 3.29 19.58
CA GLY A 60 10.05 3.04 18.97
C GLY A 60 9.90 2.44 17.56
N GLU A 61 10.80 2.77 16.65
CA GLU A 61 10.87 2.10 15.34
C GLU A 61 11.31 0.63 15.54
N ASN A 62 10.70 -0.32 14.82
CA ASN A 62 11.04 -1.74 14.94
C ASN A 62 12.48 -1.98 14.47
N ILE A 63 13.36 -2.48 15.35
CA ILE A 63 14.77 -2.75 15.11
C ILE A 63 15.03 -3.85 14.06
N MET A 64 14.16 -4.86 14.00
CA MET A 64 14.23 -5.97 13.04
C MET A 64 13.44 -5.68 11.76
N ASN A 65 13.36 -4.42 11.31
CA ASN A 65 12.62 -4.06 10.09
C ASN A 65 13.41 -4.48 8.83
N PRO A 66 13.00 -5.52 8.07
CA PRO A 66 13.77 -6.03 6.94
C PRO A 66 13.80 -5.04 5.76
N MET A 67 12.88 -4.07 5.70
CA MET A 67 12.82 -3.05 4.66
C MET A 67 13.76 -1.85 4.92
N ARG A 68 14.57 -1.88 6.00
CA ARG A 68 15.47 -0.80 6.40
C ARG A 68 16.91 -1.30 6.44
N TRP A 69 17.78 -0.72 5.61
CA TRP A 69 19.21 -1.00 5.64
C TRP A 69 19.82 -0.57 6.99
N TRP A 70 20.77 -1.34 7.52
CA TRP A 70 21.50 -0.95 8.73
C TRP A 70 22.58 0.09 8.41
N ASN A 71 22.30 1.36 8.72
CA ASN A 71 23.20 2.48 8.48
C ASN A 71 23.04 3.57 9.56
N ASN A 72 23.93 4.55 9.57
CA ASN A 72 23.93 5.61 10.60
C ASN A 72 22.65 6.45 10.65
N HIS A 73 21.95 6.63 9.52
CA HIS A 73 20.63 7.30 9.51
C HIS A 73 19.61 6.46 10.26
N TYR A 74 19.53 5.15 10.00
CA TYR A 74 18.58 4.29 10.69
C TYR A 74 18.95 4.08 12.17
N LYS A 75 20.25 4.05 12.52
CA LYS A 75 20.69 4.13 13.93
C LYS A 75 20.14 5.41 14.61
N LYS A 76 20.21 6.56 13.93
CA LYS A 76 19.64 7.83 14.42
C LYS A 76 18.10 7.82 14.50
N ASP A 77 17.41 7.17 13.55
CA ASP A 77 15.96 6.92 13.61
C ASP A 77 15.59 6.06 14.85
N LEU A 78 16.40 5.04 15.17
CA LEU A 78 16.19 4.18 16.33
C LEU A 78 16.37 4.92 17.66
N VAL A 79 17.41 5.77 17.77
CA VAL A 79 17.65 6.65 18.92
C VAL A 79 16.49 7.63 19.07
N SER A 80 16.20 8.45 18.06
CA SER A 80 15.17 9.51 18.16
C SER A 80 13.76 8.97 18.44
N SER A 81 13.37 7.86 17.80
CA SER A 81 12.05 7.25 18.04
C SER A 81 11.83 6.70 19.46
N ARG A 82 12.91 6.58 20.27
CA ARG A 82 12.93 6.03 21.62
C ARG A 82 13.31 7.06 22.67
N VAL A 83 14.50 7.63 22.53
CA VAL A 83 15.13 8.52 23.51
C VAL A 83 14.39 9.86 23.55
N ASP A 84 14.10 10.46 22.40
CA ASP A 84 13.44 11.78 22.36
C ASP A 84 11.95 11.69 22.75
N THR A 85 11.26 10.64 22.30
CA THR A 85 9.85 10.36 22.70
C THR A 85 9.73 10.07 24.20
N THR A 86 10.69 9.36 24.77
CA THR A 86 10.74 9.08 26.21
C THR A 86 11.06 10.35 27.01
N ARG A 87 12.01 11.16 26.55
CA ARG A 87 12.36 12.44 27.19
C ARG A 87 11.19 13.41 27.19
N ALA A 88 10.44 13.50 26.08
CA ALA A 88 9.23 14.31 26.00
C ALA A 88 8.17 13.90 27.04
N LEU A 89 7.97 12.59 27.23
CA LEU A 89 7.07 12.06 28.27
C LEU A 89 7.59 12.31 29.69
N ALA A 90 8.88 12.07 29.95
CA ALA A 90 9.49 12.32 31.26
C ALA A 90 9.36 13.80 31.67
N HIS A 91 9.60 14.73 30.74
CA HIS A 91 9.36 16.16 30.97
C HIS A 91 7.87 16.49 31.20
N ALA A 92 6.96 15.97 30.37
CA ALA A 92 5.52 16.20 30.54
C ALA A 92 4.99 15.67 31.88
N ILE A 93 5.51 14.53 32.35
CA ILE A 93 5.20 13.95 33.66
C ILE A 93 5.75 14.83 34.79
N ALA A 94 7.03 15.23 34.72
CA ALA A 94 7.67 16.04 35.76
C ALA A 94 7.10 17.47 35.86
N ALA A 95 6.54 18.00 34.76
CA ALA A 95 5.90 19.32 34.71
C ALA A 95 4.38 19.30 35.02
N SER A 96 3.78 18.13 35.23
CA SER A 96 2.33 18.02 35.45
C SER A 96 1.94 18.45 36.86
N THR A 97 0.89 19.27 36.97
CA THR A 97 0.24 19.63 38.26
C THR A 97 -0.57 18.48 38.86
N THR A 98 -0.97 17.52 38.03
CA THR A 98 -1.62 16.26 38.43
C THR A 98 -0.80 15.10 37.86
N PRO A 99 0.30 14.71 38.52
CA PRO A 99 1.17 13.65 38.03
C PRO A 99 0.47 12.27 38.09
N PRO A 100 0.78 11.35 37.17
CA PRO A 100 0.32 9.97 37.22
C PRO A 100 0.99 9.24 38.39
N HIS A 101 0.31 8.28 39.03
CA HIS A 101 0.94 7.46 40.08
C HIS A 101 1.91 6.41 39.53
N SER A 102 1.95 6.21 38.20
CA SER A 102 2.81 5.22 37.54
C SER A 102 3.38 5.71 36.20
N TRP A 103 4.65 5.41 35.96
CA TRP A 103 5.39 5.69 34.71
C TRP A 103 6.16 4.43 34.31
N VAL A 104 5.74 3.80 33.20
CA VAL A 104 6.26 2.50 32.76
C VAL A 104 6.97 2.62 31.41
N LEU A 105 8.28 2.39 31.41
CA LEU A 105 9.12 2.32 30.22
C LEU A 105 9.34 0.87 29.79
N ILE A 106 9.33 0.60 28.48
CA ILE A 106 9.70 -0.70 27.93
C ILE A 106 10.94 -0.55 27.06
N THR A 107 12.02 -1.26 27.39
CA THR A 107 13.31 -1.21 26.69
C THR A 107 13.66 -2.55 26.04
N GLY A 108 14.57 -3.34 26.62
CA GLY A 108 14.93 -4.67 26.15
C GLY A 108 16.15 -5.25 26.88
N VAL A 109 16.30 -6.58 26.87
CA VAL A 109 17.43 -7.30 27.50
C VAL A 109 18.80 -7.07 26.85
N ALA A 110 18.88 -6.30 25.76
CA ALA A 110 20.11 -6.00 25.03
C ALA A 110 21.16 -5.20 25.83
N CYS A 111 20.81 -4.71 27.02
CA CYS A 111 21.76 -4.14 27.99
C CYS A 111 22.74 -5.17 28.54
N TYR A 112 22.35 -6.45 28.64
CA TYR A 112 23.22 -7.50 29.15
C TYR A 112 24.11 -8.06 28.04
N LYS A 113 25.39 -8.31 28.36
CA LYS A 113 26.38 -8.78 27.40
C LYS A 113 26.15 -10.27 27.06
N PRO A 114 26.03 -10.66 25.77
CA PRO A 114 25.87 -12.06 25.39
C PRO A 114 27.00 -12.94 25.94
N CYS A 115 26.63 -14.01 26.65
CA CYS A 115 27.55 -14.99 27.21
C CYS A 115 26.79 -16.30 27.44
N LEU A 116 27.44 -17.43 27.17
CA LEU A 116 26.85 -18.77 27.40
C LEU A 116 26.90 -19.19 28.89
N GLN A 117 27.83 -18.62 29.65
CA GLN A 117 28.10 -18.97 31.05
C GLN A 117 27.47 -17.98 32.04
N THR A 118 27.51 -16.68 31.72
CA THR A 118 26.99 -15.63 32.62
C THR A 118 25.46 -15.61 32.63
N GLN A 119 24.88 -15.60 33.82
CA GLN A 119 23.46 -15.43 34.06
C GLN A 119 23.18 -14.02 34.58
N TYR A 120 22.16 -13.37 34.03
CA TYR A 120 21.77 -12.00 34.38
C TYR A 120 20.41 -11.98 35.08
N THR A 121 20.27 -11.06 36.03
CA THR A 121 19.03 -10.73 36.75
C THR A 121 18.84 -9.21 36.74
N GLU A 122 17.72 -8.72 37.27
CA GLU A 122 17.47 -7.29 37.44
C GLU A 122 18.43 -6.58 38.40
N ASP A 123 19.19 -7.35 39.20
CA ASP A 123 20.23 -6.86 40.12
C ASP A 123 21.63 -6.86 39.46
N SER A 124 21.77 -7.39 38.24
CA SER A 124 23.07 -7.52 37.57
C SER A 124 23.52 -6.19 36.98
N GLU A 125 24.68 -5.71 37.43
CA GLU A 125 25.36 -4.55 36.82
C GLU A 125 25.75 -4.82 35.37
N TRP A 126 25.76 -3.75 34.57
CA TRP A 126 26.11 -3.80 33.16
C TRP A 126 26.66 -2.45 32.69
N VAL A 127 27.49 -2.48 31.66
CA VAL A 127 28.02 -1.31 30.98
C VAL A 127 27.78 -1.46 29.47
N PRO A 128 27.52 -0.37 28.72
CA PRO A 128 27.44 -0.43 27.27
C PRO A 128 28.70 -1.03 26.65
N PHE A 129 28.50 -1.95 25.71
CA PHE A 129 29.57 -2.66 24.99
C PHE A 129 29.36 -2.61 23.46
N ASP A 130 28.20 -2.16 23.00
CA ASP A 130 27.81 -2.03 21.60
C ASP A 130 26.76 -0.92 21.42
N PHE A 131 26.28 -0.72 20.19
CA PHE A 131 25.25 0.28 19.87
C PHE A 131 23.90 0.01 20.59
N LEU A 132 23.56 -1.25 20.88
CA LEU A 132 22.24 -1.61 21.40
C LEU A 132 22.16 -1.45 22.92
N SER A 133 23.18 -1.89 23.62
CA SER A 133 23.38 -1.63 25.05
C SER A 133 23.54 -0.12 25.32
N GLN A 134 24.23 0.62 24.46
CA GLN A 134 24.28 2.09 24.52
C GLN A 134 22.89 2.73 24.31
N LEU A 135 22.13 2.27 23.31
CA LEU A 135 20.76 2.73 23.08
C LEU A 135 19.84 2.43 24.28
N VAL A 136 19.94 1.25 24.91
CA VAL A 136 19.17 0.94 26.13
C VAL A 136 19.56 1.87 27.28
N LYS A 137 20.85 2.18 27.45
CA LYS A 137 21.31 3.12 28.48
C LYS A 137 20.71 4.52 28.28
N GLU A 138 20.88 5.10 27.08
CA GLU A 138 20.33 6.42 26.75
C GLU A 138 18.80 6.47 26.89
N TRP A 139 18.12 5.36 26.60
CA TRP A 139 16.67 5.25 26.69
C TRP A 139 16.17 5.17 28.14
N GLU A 140 16.85 4.40 29.01
CA GLU A 140 16.54 4.36 30.45
C GLU A 140 16.94 5.65 31.17
N GLU A 141 18.02 6.32 30.76
CA GLU A 141 18.42 7.63 31.26
C GLU A 141 17.41 8.73 30.88
N ALA A 142 16.92 8.73 29.63
CA ALA A 142 15.90 9.68 29.16
C ALA A 142 14.54 9.54 29.85
N ALA A 143 14.29 8.43 30.55
CA ALA A 143 13.05 8.20 31.28
C ALA A 143 13.09 8.61 32.76
N ARG A 144 14.28 8.94 33.29
CA ARG A 144 14.44 9.29 34.71
C ARG A 144 13.72 10.58 35.03
N LEU A 145 12.83 10.54 36.02
CA LEU A 145 12.19 11.73 36.55
C LEU A 145 13.12 12.44 37.56
N PRO A 146 13.09 13.79 37.64
CA PRO A 146 13.75 14.53 38.72
C PRO A 146 13.27 14.08 40.11
N GLU A 147 14.13 14.14 41.14
CA GLU A 147 13.87 13.56 42.47
C GLU A 147 12.57 14.03 43.13
N ASN A 148 12.17 15.28 42.92
CA ASN A 148 10.94 15.86 43.46
C ASN A 148 9.68 15.21 42.84
N ALA A 149 9.72 14.83 41.56
CA ALA A 149 8.66 14.08 40.91
C ALA A 149 8.75 12.58 41.25
N ALA A 150 9.95 12.02 41.25
CA ALA A 150 10.22 10.60 41.49
C ALA A 150 9.66 10.08 42.84
N LYS A 151 9.69 10.90 43.90
CA LYS A 151 9.18 10.55 45.24
C LYS A 151 7.69 10.18 45.28
N ASN A 152 6.90 10.64 44.31
CA ASN A 152 5.44 10.47 44.30
C ASN A 152 4.94 9.58 43.14
N ILE A 153 5.83 9.07 42.30
CA ILE A 153 5.50 8.38 41.05
C ILE A 153 6.22 7.03 41.00
N ARG A 154 5.47 5.93 40.87
CA ARG A 154 6.07 4.61 40.66
C ARG A 154 6.72 4.53 39.28
N GLN A 155 8.04 4.68 39.23
CA GLN A 155 8.83 4.51 38.01
C GLN A 155 9.15 3.03 37.79
N VAL A 156 8.86 2.50 36.61
CA VAL A 156 9.08 1.10 36.26
C VAL A 156 9.76 0.98 34.89
N VAL A 157 10.79 0.13 34.79
CA VAL A 157 11.45 -0.22 33.53
C VAL A 157 11.33 -1.71 33.28
N ILE A 158 10.71 -2.10 32.17
CA ILE A 158 10.58 -3.49 31.76
C ILE A 158 11.54 -3.76 30.60
N ARG A 159 12.45 -4.72 30.79
CA ARG A 159 13.43 -5.18 29.80
C ARG A 159 12.95 -6.49 29.16
N PRO A 160 12.15 -6.47 28.08
CA PRO A 160 11.67 -7.70 27.46
C PRO A 160 12.74 -8.44 26.64
N GLY A 161 12.55 -9.75 26.52
CA GLY A 161 13.19 -10.57 25.48
C GLY A 161 12.52 -10.43 24.12
N ALA A 162 12.77 -11.37 23.22
CA ALA A 162 12.07 -11.51 21.94
C ALA A 162 10.56 -11.71 22.18
N VAL A 163 9.75 -10.71 21.85
CA VAL A 163 8.29 -10.78 22.08
C VAL A 163 7.63 -11.63 20.99
N LEU A 164 6.86 -12.63 21.40
CA LEU A 164 6.21 -13.62 20.54
C LEU A 164 4.68 -13.54 20.65
N GLY A 165 4.00 -13.87 19.56
CA GLY A 165 2.54 -14.07 19.51
C GLY A 165 2.08 -14.24 18.07
N ARG A 166 0.88 -14.80 17.88
CA ARG A 166 0.35 -15.25 16.57
C ARG A 166 0.51 -14.22 15.44
N ASP A 167 0.07 -12.98 15.68
CA ASP A 167 -0.11 -11.97 14.62
C ASP A 167 0.99 -10.90 14.56
N GLY A 168 2.13 -11.12 15.23
CA GLY A 168 3.22 -10.13 15.27
C GLY A 168 4.48 -10.57 16.00
N GLY A 169 5.19 -9.59 16.56
CA GLY A 169 6.46 -9.80 17.26
C GLY A 169 7.56 -10.41 16.37
N ALA A 170 8.52 -11.07 17.01
CA ALA A 170 9.53 -11.86 16.31
C ALA A 170 8.92 -13.11 15.66
N MET A 171 7.87 -13.68 16.26
CA MET A 171 7.16 -14.86 15.76
C MET A 171 6.71 -14.69 14.30
N LYS A 172 6.10 -13.54 13.95
CA LYS A 172 5.68 -13.26 12.56
C LYS A 172 6.82 -13.31 11.53
N GLN A 173 8.06 -12.99 11.94
CA GLN A 173 9.23 -13.07 11.05
C GLN A 173 9.76 -14.51 10.93
N MET A 174 9.60 -15.33 11.96
CA MET A 174 10.04 -16.72 12.00
C MET A 174 9.03 -17.69 11.36
N LEU A 175 7.72 -17.38 11.39
CA LEU A 175 6.68 -18.29 10.89
C LEU A 175 6.82 -18.62 9.40
N THR A 176 7.18 -17.68 8.53
CA THR A 176 7.29 -17.93 7.08
C THR A 176 8.32 -19.00 6.72
N PRO A 177 9.62 -18.88 7.10
CA PRO A 177 10.59 -19.94 6.80
C PRO A 177 10.23 -21.27 7.46
N PHE A 178 9.72 -21.27 8.69
CA PHE A 178 9.28 -22.50 9.35
C PHE A 178 8.11 -23.19 8.62
N ARG A 179 7.10 -22.45 8.15
CA ARG A 179 5.97 -22.99 7.37
C ARG A 179 6.42 -23.63 6.05
N LEU A 180 7.46 -23.08 5.43
CA LEU A 180 8.10 -23.62 4.22
C LEU A 180 9.06 -24.80 4.48
N GLY A 181 9.23 -25.23 5.73
CA GLY A 181 10.20 -26.29 6.09
C GLY A 181 11.67 -25.86 6.04
N LEU A 182 11.92 -24.56 5.87
CA LEU A 182 13.24 -23.90 5.83
C LEU A 182 13.64 -23.31 7.19
N GLY A 183 12.84 -23.55 8.24
CA GLY A 183 13.14 -23.10 9.60
C GLY A 183 14.20 -23.98 10.25
N GLY A 184 15.13 -23.38 10.98
CA GLY A 184 16.19 -24.12 11.66
C GLY A 184 17.00 -23.27 12.64
N PRO A 185 17.90 -23.88 13.44
CA PRO A 185 18.65 -23.20 14.48
C PRO A 185 19.51 -22.07 13.89
N LEU A 186 19.56 -20.92 14.55
CA LEU A 186 20.30 -19.75 14.10
C LEU A 186 21.76 -19.87 14.54
N GLY A 187 22.71 -19.87 13.59
CA GLY A 187 24.12 -20.07 13.86
C GLY A 187 24.39 -21.41 14.56
N SER A 188 24.97 -21.36 15.77
CA SER A 188 25.29 -22.57 16.55
C SER A 188 24.06 -23.23 17.20
N GLY A 189 22.95 -22.50 17.36
CA GLY A 189 21.79 -22.90 18.14
C GLY A 189 22.01 -22.97 19.67
N ARG A 190 23.25 -22.93 20.16
CA ARG A 190 23.59 -23.08 21.60
C ARG A 190 23.33 -21.81 22.42
N GLN A 191 23.15 -20.66 21.77
CA GLN A 191 22.91 -19.40 22.46
C GLN A 191 21.55 -19.43 23.22
N PRO A 192 21.48 -18.91 24.45
CA PRO A 192 20.21 -18.68 25.15
C PRO A 192 19.28 -17.80 24.29
N PHE A 193 17.98 -18.10 24.28
CA PHE A 193 16.99 -17.32 23.54
C PHE A 193 15.98 -16.69 24.51
N PRO A 194 16.26 -15.51 25.09
CA PRO A 194 15.32 -14.84 25.99
C PRO A 194 14.09 -14.38 25.20
N TRP A 195 12.92 -14.95 25.49
CA TRP A 195 11.65 -14.66 24.81
C TRP A 195 10.52 -14.39 25.82
N ILE A 196 9.42 -13.79 25.38
CA ILE A 196 8.19 -13.65 26.19
C ILE A 196 6.94 -13.64 25.29
N HIS A 197 5.82 -14.18 25.75
CA HIS A 197 4.55 -14.04 25.02
C HIS A 197 3.98 -12.62 25.17
N VAL A 198 3.36 -12.08 24.12
CA VAL A 198 2.83 -10.70 24.10
C VAL A 198 1.81 -10.45 25.21
N SER A 199 0.95 -11.43 25.50
CA SER A 199 -0.03 -11.35 26.60
C SER A 199 0.63 -11.34 27.98
N ASP A 200 1.77 -12.03 28.16
CA ASP A 200 2.52 -11.99 29.43
C ASP A 200 3.23 -10.65 29.61
N LEU A 201 3.83 -10.11 28.54
CA LEU A 201 4.41 -8.77 28.57
C LEU A 201 3.35 -7.70 28.87
N ALA A 202 2.17 -7.78 28.24
CA ALA A 202 1.05 -6.91 28.53
C ALA A 202 0.55 -7.07 29.98
N GLY A 203 0.55 -8.29 30.52
CA GLY A 203 0.21 -8.58 31.91
C GLY A 203 1.18 -7.93 32.91
N ILE A 204 2.50 -8.06 32.67
CA ILE A 204 3.53 -7.40 33.49
C ILE A 204 3.36 -5.87 33.42
N ILE A 205 3.13 -5.29 32.24
CA ILE A 205 2.88 -3.84 32.12
C ILE A 205 1.61 -3.44 32.89
N ALA A 206 0.54 -4.22 32.82
CA ALA A 206 -0.70 -3.94 33.54
C ALA A 206 -0.53 -4.00 35.07
N GLN A 207 0.28 -4.94 35.60
CA GLN A 207 0.61 -4.98 37.03
C GLN A 207 1.57 -3.84 37.45
N SER A 208 2.47 -3.41 36.55
CA SER A 208 3.35 -2.25 36.77
C SER A 208 2.61 -0.91 36.80
N LEU A 209 1.44 -0.84 36.17
CA LEU A 209 0.53 0.31 36.26
C LEU A 209 -0.22 0.36 37.60
N GLU A 210 -0.35 -0.74 38.35
CA GLU A 210 -1.03 -0.70 39.65
C GLU A 210 -0.20 0.08 40.69
N PRO A 211 -0.82 0.80 41.65
CA PRO A 211 -0.12 1.51 42.72
C PRO A 211 0.86 0.60 43.48
N SER A 212 2.05 1.13 43.82
CA SER A 212 3.04 0.31 44.53
C SER A 212 2.54 -0.04 45.93
N ARG A 213 2.80 -1.29 46.35
CA ARG A 213 2.57 -1.76 47.73
C ARG A 213 3.78 -1.51 48.63
N SER A 214 4.89 -1.07 48.05
CA SER A 214 6.15 -0.77 48.73
C SER A 214 6.42 0.74 48.74
N PRO A 215 7.26 1.26 49.65
CA PRO A 215 7.70 2.65 49.62
C PRO A 215 8.33 3.01 48.26
N LEU A 216 7.98 4.18 47.73
CA LEU A 216 8.50 4.65 46.45
C LEU A 216 10.00 4.99 46.55
N SER A 217 10.76 4.52 45.57
CA SER A 217 12.19 4.79 45.42
C SER A 217 12.41 5.93 44.40
N PRO A 218 13.43 6.79 44.58
CA PRO A 218 13.84 7.72 43.53
C PRO A 218 14.36 7.00 42.26
N HIS A 219 14.75 5.73 42.38
CA HIS A 219 15.22 4.90 41.27
C HIS A 219 14.11 3.99 40.72
N PRO A 220 14.03 3.77 39.38
CA PRO A 220 13.01 2.90 38.79
C PRO A 220 13.11 1.43 39.24
N GLU A 221 11.95 0.81 39.46
CA GLU A 221 11.82 -0.64 39.60
C GLU A 221 12.11 -1.30 38.25
N VAL A 222 13.16 -2.12 38.16
CA VAL A 222 13.49 -2.87 36.93
C VAL A 222 12.87 -4.27 36.97
N PHE A 223 12.28 -4.71 35.86
CA PHE A 223 11.74 -6.06 35.66
C PHE A 223 12.27 -6.65 34.34
N ASN A 224 12.79 -7.88 34.34
CA ASN A 224 13.11 -8.59 33.10
C ASN A 224 11.82 -9.28 32.58
N GLY A 225 11.39 -8.86 31.39
CA GLY A 225 10.22 -9.40 30.70
C GLY A 225 10.60 -10.62 29.85
N VAL A 226 10.97 -11.72 30.50
CA VAL A 226 11.34 -12.99 29.85
C VAL A 226 10.61 -14.16 30.49
N ALA A 227 10.28 -15.18 29.70
CA ALA A 227 9.68 -16.42 30.20
C ALA A 227 10.68 -17.17 31.10
N PRO A 228 10.24 -17.82 32.19
CA PRO A 228 11.14 -18.56 33.09
C PRO A 228 11.87 -19.74 32.43
N SER A 229 11.35 -20.32 31.34
CA SER A 229 12.06 -21.37 30.60
C SER A 229 13.29 -20.82 29.86
N LEU A 230 14.49 -21.03 30.42
CA LEU A 230 15.77 -20.68 29.82
C LEU A 230 16.17 -21.63 28.69
N LYS A 231 15.44 -21.59 27.57
CA LYS A 231 15.74 -22.41 26.39
C LYS A 231 16.82 -21.80 25.50
N THR A 232 17.64 -22.67 24.93
CA THR A 232 18.55 -22.34 23.83
C THR A 232 17.77 -22.12 22.53
N ASN A 233 18.38 -21.44 21.57
CA ASN A 233 17.78 -21.26 20.24
C ASN A 233 17.51 -22.61 19.53
N PHE A 234 18.34 -23.63 19.75
CA PHE A 234 18.12 -24.99 19.25
C PHE A 234 16.84 -25.61 19.82
N GLU A 235 16.67 -25.59 21.14
CA GLU A 235 15.47 -26.14 21.81
C GLU A 235 14.20 -25.41 21.37
N PHE A 236 14.26 -24.07 21.36
CA PHE A 236 13.18 -23.22 20.85
C PHE A 236 12.79 -23.58 19.42
N THR A 237 13.79 -23.73 18.54
CA THR A 237 13.59 -24.09 17.12
C THR A 237 12.96 -25.48 17.00
N LYS A 238 13.47 -26.48 17.72
CA LYS A 238 12.94 -27.85 17.67
C LYS A 238 11.48 -27.90 18.10
N GLU A 239 11.13 -27.17 19.16
CA GLU A 239 9.78 -27.10 19.69
C GLU A 239 8.82 -26.34 18.76
N LEU A 240 9.26 -25.21 18.17
CA LEU A 240 8.48 -24.49 17.17
C LEU A 240 8.25 -25.33 15.90
N GLY A 241 9.25 -26.08 15.45
CA GLY A 241 9.11 -27.03 14.34
C GLY A 241 8.12 -28.17 14.64
N HIS A 242 8.18 -28.71 15.86
CA HIS A 242 7.24 -29.73 16.32
C HIS A 242 5.79 -29.21 16.35
N LEU A 243 5.57 -28.04 16.96
CA LEU A 243 4.26 -27.37 17.03
C LEU A 243 3.69 -27.06 15.63
N LEU A 244 4.53 -26.69 14.67
CA LEU A 244 4.12 -26.39 13.28
C LEU A 244 4.05 -27.63 12.37
N LYS A 245 4.38 -28.83 12.85
CA LYS A 245 4.54 -30.06 12.05
C LYS A 245 5.45 -29.84 10.83
N ARG A 246 6.64 -29.27 11.06
CA ARG A 246 7.64 -28.95 10.03
C ARG A 246 9.05 -29.38 10.45
N PRO A 247 9.87 -29.90 9.50
CA PRO A 247 11.25 -30.29 9.80
C PRO A 247 12.10 -29.08 10.16
N THR A 248 13.10 -29.29 11.01
CA THR A 248 14.06 -28.27 11.45
C THR A 248 15.49 -28.83 11.38
N MET A 249 15.87 -29.26 10.17
CA MET A 249 17.10 -30.04 9.94
C MET A 249 18.33 -29.18 9.67
N PHE A 250 18.20 -28.06 8.96
CA PHE A 250 19.33 -27.25 8.51
C PHE A 250 19.51 -26.01 9.40
N PRO A 251 20.66 -25.79 10.03
CA PRO A 251 20.95 -24.54 10.72
C PRO A 251 21.13 -23.39 9.72
N VAL A 252 20.69 -22.19 10.10
CA VAL A 252 20.87 -20.96 9.31
C VAL A 252 22.30 -20.44 9.55
N PRO A 253 23.18 -20.38 8.54
CA PRO A 253 24.57 -19.95 8.73
C PRO A 253 24.67 -18.50 9.21
N GLY A 254 25.66 -18.22 10.09
CA GLY A 254 25.88 -16.86 10.63
C GLY A 254 26.06 -15.79 9.55
N PHE A 255 26.91 -16.07 8.55
CA PHE A 255 27.18 -15.13 7.45
C PHE A 255 25.94 -14.77 6.62
N PHE A 256 24.95 -15.67 6.54
CA PHE A 256 23.69 -15.39 5.86
C PHE A 256 22.86 -14.36 6.64
N LEU A 257 22.84 -14.47 7.97
CA LEU A 257 22.21 -13.49 8.86
C LEU A 257 22.96 -12.15 8.82
N ASP A 258 24.30 -12.17 8.81
CA ASP A 258 25.13 -10.96 8.67
C ASP A 258 24.85 -10.22 7.35
N THR A 259 24.71 -10.97 6.25
CA THR A 259 24.42 -10.42 4.92
C THR A 259 22.99 -9.89 4.82
N MET A 260 22.01 -10.58 5.42
CA MET A 260 20.60 -10.22 5.36
C MET A 260 20.23 -9.05 6.29
N LEU A 261 20.86 -8.95 7.46
CA LEU A 261 20.48 -8.02 8.52
C LEU A 261 21.51 -6.92 8.80
N GLY A 262 22.76 -7.12 8.38
CA GLY A 262 23.94 -6.40 8.85
C GLY A 262 24.52 -7.05 10.11
N SER A 263 25.85 -7.16 10.21
CA SER A 263 26.56 -7.88 11.28
C SER A 263 26.14 -7.48 12.70
N GLU A 264 26.04 -6.18 12.98
CA GLU A 264 25.60 -5.68 14.30
C GLU A 264 24.14 -6.05 14.64
N ARG A 265 23.24 -6.22 13.65
CA ARG A 265 21.88 -6.73 13.91
C ARG A 265 21.84 -8.25 14.01
N ALA A 266 22.64 -8.94 13.22
CA ALA A 266 22.70 -10.40 13.22
C ALA A 266 23.10 -10.94 14.59
N VAL A 267 23.97 -10.22 15.33
CA VAL A 267 24.31 -10.49 16.74
C VAL A 267 23.08 -10.66 17.65
N ILE A 268 21.96 -9.96 17.41
CA ILE A 268 20.71 -10.10 18.18
C ILE A 268 20.11 -11.52 18.05
N LEU A 269 20.40 -12.22 16.95
CA LEU A 269 19.87 -13.55 16.64
C LEU A 269 20.92 -14.67 16.80
N THR A 270 22.19 -14.36 16.53
CA THR A 270 23.31 -15.33 16.59
C THR A 270 23.95 -15.41 17.98
N GLN A 271 23.79 -14.38 18.81
CA GLN A 271 24.21 -14.34 20.20
C GLN A 271 22.98 -14.07 21.09
N GLY A 272 23.08 -14.43 22.37
CA GLY A 272 21.94 -14.28 23.28
C GLY A 272 22.35 -14.31 24.76
N GLN A 273 21.48 -13.76 25.59
CA GLN A 273 21.68 -13.55 27.02
C GLN A 273 20.87 -14.54 27.85
N ARG A 274 21.50 -15.18 28.84
CA ARG A 274 20.79 -16.01 29.84
C ARG A 274 20.20 -15.09 30.92
N VAL A 275 19.00 -14.57 30.69
CA VAL A 275 18.31 -13.62 31.58
C VAL A 275 17.25 -14.32 32.41
N ILE A 276 17.28 -14.14 33.73
CA ILE A 276 16.24 -14.62 34.64
C ILE A 276 15.29 -13.46 35.04
N PRO A 277 13.97 -13.71 35.06
CA PRO A 277 12.96 -12.73 35.48
C PRO A 277 12.78 -12.76 37.01
N LYS A 278 13.87 -12.57 37.77
CA LYS A 278 13.88 -12.78 39.23
C LYS A 278 12.88 -11.85 39.91
N ARG A 279 13.02 -10.53 39.70
CA ARG A 279 12.13 -9.55 40.33
C ARG A 279 10.70 -9.64 39.80
N THR A 280 10.53 -10.03 38.53
CA THR A 280 9.21 -10.28 37.94
C THR A 280 8.49 -11.45 38.64
N LEU A 281 9.20 -12.54 38.94
CA LEU A 281 8.66 -13.66 39.71
C LEU A 281 8.39 -13.28 41.18
N GLU A 282 9.32 -12.57 41.82
CA GLU A 282 9.17 -12.08 43.21
C GLU A 282 7.98 -11.11 43.37
N SER A 283 7.61 -10.36 42.32
CA SER A 283 6.40 -9.52 42.29
C SER A 283 5.07 -10.31 42.34
N GLY A 284 5.12 -11.63 42.24
CA GLY A 284 3.95 -12.52 42.18
C GLY A 284 3.30 -12.61 40.79
N TYR A 285 3.94 -12.10 39.73
CA TYR A 285 3.40 -12.22 38.37
C TYR A 285 3.31 -13.69 37.93
N LYS A 286 2.09 -14.12 37.57
CA LYS A 286 1.83 -15.49 37.11
C LYS A 286 1.89 -15.58 35.60
N PHE A 287 3.05 -15.98 35.08
CA PHE A 287 3.26 -16.28 33.66
C PHE A 287 2.25 -17.31 33.14
N GLN A 288 1.52 -16.95 32.09
CA GLN A 288 0.60 -17.83 31.36
C GLN A 288 1.38 -18.77 30.43
N TYR A 289 2.47 -18.28 29.84
CA TYR A 289 3.31 -18.99 28.88
C TYR A 289 4.71 -19.17 29.46
N GLN A 290 4.83 -20.05 30.46
CA GLN A 290 6.11 -20.40 31.08
C GLN A 290 7.03 -21.19 30.15
N ASP A 291 6.46 -21.91 29.17
CA ASP A 291 7.17 -22.67 28.16
C ASP A 291 6.37 -22.71 26.82
N LEU A 292 7.05 -22.85 25.68
CA LEU A 292 6.41 -22.97 24.35
C LEU A 292 5.50 -24.19 24.23
N ARG A 293 5.75 -25.26 24.98
CA ARG A 293 4.88 -26.44 25.02
C ARG A 293 3.47 -26.13 25.56
N MET A 294 3.36 -25.21 26.52
CA MET A 294 2.06 -24.65 26.95
C MET A 294 1.42 -23.73 25.89
N GLY A 295 2.23 -23.33 24.90
CA GLY A 295 1.86 -22.54 23.74
C GLY A 295 1.19 -23.31 22.60
N GLU A 296 0.70 -24.54 22.78
CA GLU A 296 -0.22 -25.13 21.79
C GLU A 296 -1.42 -24.20 21.49
N LYS A 297 -1.88 -23.44 22.49
CA LYS A 297 -2.91 -22.40 22.34
C LYS A 297 -2.45 -21.17 21.54
N VAL A 298 -1.16 -20.90 21.42
CA VAL A 298 -0.60 -19.81 20.60
C VAL A 298 -0.77 -20.09 19.09
N LEU A 299 -1.01 -21.36 18.72
CA LEU A 299 -1.09 -21.81 17.32
C LEU A 299 -2.39 -22.53 16.92
N LYS A 300 -3.12 -23.19 17.84
CA LYS A 300 -4.25 -24.08 17.50
C LYS A 300 -5.64 -23.44 17.31
N ALA A 301 -5.80 -22.13 17.45
CA ALA A 301 -7.08 -21.46 17.18
C ALA A 301 -7.34 -21.21 15.68
N ASP A 302 -7.27 -22.26 14.84
CA ASP A 302 -7.87 -22.36 13.49
C ASP A 302 -7.55 -23.74 12.83
N VAL A 303 -7.86 -24.84 13.53
CA VAL A 303 -7.94 -26.18 12.91
C VAL A 303 -9.15 -26.90 13.49
N GLY A 304 -10.35 -26.55 12.99
CA GLY A 304 -11.59 -27.19 13.43
C GLY A 304 -12.87 -26.37 13.26
N SER A 305 -13.17 -25.90 12.04
CA SER A 305 -14.56 -25.53 11.67
C SER A 305 -14.77 -25.55 10.15
N THR A 306 -14.42 -26.65 9.49
CA THR A 306 -15.00 -27.02 8.19
C THR A 306 -15.49 -28.47 8.22
N ASN A 307 -16.81 -28.58 8.05
CA ASN A 307 -17.61 -29.75 7.70
C ASN A 307 -17.89 -30.89 8.70
N THR A 308 -19.09 -31.44 8.46
CA THR A 308 -19.65 -32.74 8.88
C THR A 308 -19.81 -33.03 10.37
N ALA A 309 -21.06 -32.89 10.83
CA ALA A 309 -21.64 -33.76 11.85
C ALA A 309 -23.04 -34.19 11.38
N GLU A 310 -23.17 -35.44 10.95
CA GLU A 310 -24.46 -36.06 10.64
C GLU A 310 -25.30 -36.25 11.91
N VAL A 311 -26.62 -36.35 11.73
CA VAL A 311 -27.57 -36.65 12.80
C VAL A 311 -27.35 -38.07 13.34
N LYS A 312 -27.16 -38.21 14.66
CA LYS A 312 -27.61 -39.39 15.41
C LYS A 312 -28.06 -39.01 16.83
N LYS A 313 -29.10 -39.71 17.30
CA LYS A 313 -29.86 -39.45 18.53
C LYS A 313 -29.28 -40.17 19.75
N GLU A 314 -29.66 -39.66 20.93
CA GLU A 314 -30.23 -40.32 22.13
C GLU A 314 -29.89 -39.41 23.33
N GLU A 315 -30.85 -38.79 24.04
CA GLU A 315 -31.68 -39.34 25.14
C GLU A 315 -30.79 -39.81 26.32
N GLU A 316 -30.98 -39.42 27.59
CA GLU A 316 -32.02 -38.65 28.30
C GLU A 316 -31.49 -37.25 28.78
N GLY A 317 -32.18 -36.37 29.54
CA GLY A 317 -33.50 -36.47 30.19
C GLY A 317 -34.02 -35.20 30.90
N GLU A 318 -35.05 -35.41 31.72
CA GLU A 318 -35.81 -34.52 32.61
C GLU A 318 -35.15 -34.33 34.00
N VAL A 319 -35.56 -33.46 34.93
CA VAL A 319 -36.77 -32.63 35.15
C VAL A 319 -36.28 -31.23 35.65
N SER A 320 -37.02 -30.12 35.86
CA SER A 320 -38.45 -29.83 36.08
C SER A 320 -38.78 -28.36 35.74
N ALA A 321 -39.92 -27.83 36.20
CA ALA A 321 -40.38 -26.45 35.93
C ALA A 321 -41.21 -25.84 37.08
N ALA A 322 -41.22 -24.50 37.18
CA ALA A 322 -42.23 -23.75 37.95
C ALA A 322 -42.70 -22.47 37.22
N LYS A 323 -44.01 -22.39 36.97
CA LYS A 323 -44.71 -21.34 36.20
C LYS A 323 -44.95 -20.06 37.02
N LYS A 324 -45.04 -18.90 36.35
CA LYS A 324 -46.35 -18.21 36.17
C LYS A 324 -46.38 -17.15 35.07
N ARG A 325 -47.58 -17.00 34.46
CA ARG A 325 -47.91 -16.16 33.30
C ARG A 325 -48.59 -14.84 33.70
N ARG A 326 -48.31 -13.77 32.94
CA ARG A 326 -49.23 -12.69 32.47
C ARG A 326 -48.36 -11.67 31.72
N GLY A 327 -48.74 -11.06 30.60
CA GLY A 327 -49.91 -11.20 29.72
C GLY A 327 -49.69 -10.24 28.53
N GLU A 328 -50.25 -10.54 27.36
CA GLU A 328 -49.92 -9.81 26.13
C GLU A 328 -50.47 -8.37 26.08
N ARG A 329 -49.66 -7.44 25.58
CA ARG A 329 -50.13 -6.29 24.80
C ARG A 329 -49.02 -5.84 23.82
N ARG A 330 -49.30 -5.98 22.52
CA ARG A 330 -48.43 -5.46 21.45
C ARG A 330 -48.44 -3.92 21.48
N SER A 331 -47.26 -3.31 21.52
CA SER A 331 -47.05 -1.91 21.13
C SER A 331 -45.71 -1.79 20.42
N GLN A 332 -45.71 -1.19 19.24
CA GLN A 332 -44.50 -0.96 18.45
C GLN A 332 -43.47 -0.16 19.26
N ARG A 333 -42.20 -0.58 19.21
CA ARG A 333 -41.05 0.28 19.48
C ARG A 333 -39.88 -0.14 18.60
N GLU A 334 -39.47 0.78 17.74
CA GLU A 334 -38.35 0.62 16.82
C GLU A 334 -37.04 0.44 17.59
N TYR A 335 -36.25 -0.55 17.19
CA TYR A 335 -34.87 -0.64 17.66
C TYR A 335 -34.00 0.34 16.86
N LYS A 336 -33.61 1.44 17.50
CA LYS A 336 -32.58 2.35 16.97
C LYS A 336 -31.23 1.62 16.91
N THR A 337 -30.86 1.14 15.72
CA THR A 337 -29.51 0.69 15.42
C THR A 337 -28.54 1.84 15.66
N LYS A 338 -27.51 1.62 16.49
CA LYS A 338 -26.47 2.62 16.75
C LYS A 338 -25.68 2.86 15.46
N ALA A 339 -25.62 4.11 15.02
CA ALA A 339 -25.00 4.49 13.76
C ALA A 339 -23.54 4.00 13.66
N VAL A 340 -23.25 3.27 12.58
CA VAL A 340 -21.89 3.14 12.06
C VAL A 340 -21.43 4.56 11.68
N MET A 341 -20.24 4.96 12.12
CA MET A 341 -19.65 6.23 11.70
C MET A 341 -19.25 6.12 10.22
N ASP A 342 -20.13 6.66 9.37
CA ASP A 342 -19.95 6.79 7.93
C ASP A 342 -18.65 7.56 7.60
N SER A 343 -17.79 6.96 6.78
CA SER A 343 -16.52 7.54 6.35
C SER A 343 -16.70 8.44 5.11
N LYS A 344 -17.59 9.43 5.20
CA LYS A 344 -17.74 10.50 4.19
C LYS A 344 -16.62 11.54 4.32
N GLU A 345 -15.46 11.28 3.71
CA GLU A 345 -14.45 12.32 3.46
C GLU A 345 -13.67 12.16 2.13
N VAL A 346 -14.39 11.93 1.02
CA VAL A 346 -13.91 12.23 -0.35
C VAL A 346 -15.06 12.92 -1.12
N VAL A 347 -14.72 13.71 -2.14
CA VAL A 347 -15.62 14.59 -2.94
C VAL A 347 -16.07 15.86 -2.21
N LYS A 348 -15.18 16.87 -2.20
CA LYS A 348 -15.61 18.28 -2.12
C LYS A 348 -16.01 18.74 -3.52
N THR A 349 -17.21 19.31 -3.64
CA THR A 349 -17.79 19.84 -4.87
C THR A 349 -16.84 20.85 -5.55
N VAL A 350 -16.26 20.47 -6.69
CA VAL A 350 -15.51 21.40 -7.55
C VAL A 350 -16.52 22.18 -8.37
N VAL A 351 -16.76 23.44 -7.99
CA VAL A 351 -17.62 24.33 -8.77
C VAL A 351 -16.83 24.82 -9.99
N MET A 352 -17.01 24.15 -11.14
CA MET A 352 -16.45 24.55 -12.43
C MET A 352 -17.14 25.81 -12.95
N LYS A 353 -16.36 26.88 -13.10
CA LYS A 353 -16.68 28.07 -13.89
C LYS A 353 -15.41 28.42 -14.68
N GLY A 354 -15.50 28.51 -16.01
CA GLY A 354 -14.33 28.68 -16.90
C GLY A 354 -13.73 27.34 -17.40
N LYS A 355 -12.65 27.43 -18.19
CA LYS A 355 -11.96 26.28 -18.83
C LYS A 355 -11.19 25.38 -17.86
N VAL A 356 -10.81 25.89 -16.69
CA VAL A 356 -9.99 25.19 -15.69
C VAL A 356 -10.64 25.35 -14.31
N PRO A 357 -10.73 24.28 -13.50
CA PRO A 357 -11.26 24.39 -12.15
C PRO A 357 -10.38 25.27 -11.26
N VAL A 358 -11.02 26.16 -10.50
CA VAL A 358 -10.37 26.85 -9.38
C VAL A 358 -9.92 25.81 -8.35
N ASP A 359 -8.67 25.92 -7.90
CA ASP A 359 -8.11 25.03 -6.90
C ASP A 359 -8.97 24.96 -5.62
N THR A 360 -9.38 23.76 -5.22
CA THR A 360 -10.31 23.53 -4.10
C THR A 360 -9.79 24.02 -2.74
N GLU A 361 -8.47 24.16 -2.60
CA GLU A 361 -7.85 24.74 -1.40
C GLU A 361 -8.00 26.28 -1.34
N CYS A 362 -8.34 26.95 -2.46
CA CYS A 362 -8.63 28.39 -2.52
C CYS A 362 -10.06 28.72 -2.03
N LYS A 363 -10.38 28.33 -0.80
CA LYS A 363 -11.73 28.45 -0.19
C LYS A 363 -12.36 29.84 -0.28
N ALA A 364 -11.54 30.90 -0.35
CA ALA A 364 -12.02 32.28 -0.46
C ALA A 364 -12.65 32.60 -1.83
N LYS A 365 -12.17 31.95 -2.90
CA LYS A 365 -12.55 32.21 -4.31
C LYS A 365 -13.33 31.05 -4.94
N LEU A 366 -13.30 29.86 -4.35
CA LEU A 366 -14.03 28.68 -4.82
C LEU A 366 -15.53 28.99 -5.01
N GLY A 367 -16.03 28.78 -6.23
CA GLY A 367 -17.43 29.06 -6.62
C GLY A 367 -17.81 30.53 -6.77
N LYS A 368 -16.87 31.47 -6.55
CA LYS A 368 -17.05 32.93 -6.66
C LYS A 368 -16.17 33.59 -7.74
N ALA A 369 -15.29 32.80 -8.32
CA ALA A 369 -14.31 33.19 -9.32
C ALA A 369 -14.09 32.04 -10.31
N HIS A 370 -13.47 32.35 -11.44
CA HIS A 370 -13.00 31.42 -12.45
C HIS A 370 -11.50 31.63 -12.71
N VAL A 371 -10.83 30.61 -13.27
CA VAL A 371 -9.47 30.77 -13.79
C VAL A 371 -9.51 31.66 -15.03
N TYR A 372 -8.65 32.67 -15.07
CA TYR A 372 -8.61 33.66 -16.14
C TYR A 372 -8.03 33.09 -17.44
N THR A 373 -8.67 33.43 -18.56
CA THR A 373 -8.31 32.99 -19.90
C THR A 373 -8.33 34.16 -20.88
N GLU A 374 -7.32 34.25 -21.73
CA GLU A 374 -7.19 35.23 -22.81
C GLU A 374 -7.15 34.50 -24.16
N GLY A 375 -8.31 34.34 -24.79
CA GLY A 375 -8.47 33.50 -25.98
C GLY A 375 -8.18 32.03 -25.69
N ASN A 376 -7.05 31.54 -26.20
CA ASN A 376 -6.55 30.18 -25.93
C ASN A 376 -5.47 30.14 -24.83
N ASP A 377 -4.96 31.29 -24.38
CA ASP A 377 -4.06 31.33 -23.22
C ASP A 377 -4.87 31.17 -21.92
N THR A 378 -4.46 30.23 -21.07
CA THR A 378 -5.11 29.99 -19.77
C THR A 378 -4.06 30.13 -18.68
N TYR A 379 -4.28 31.05 -17.75
CA TYR A 379 -3.33 31.39 -16.70
C TYR A 379 -3.44 30.42 -15.50
N ASP A 380 -3.23 29.13 -15.79
CA ASP A 380 -3.03 28.03 -14.85
C ASP A 380 -1.70 27.33 -15.16
N VAL A 381 -0.96 26.95 -14.12
CA VAL A 381 0.20 26.08 -14.30
C VAL A 381 0.53 25.26 -13.06
N MET A 382 0.64 23.95 -13.25
CA MET A 382 1.19 23.02 -12.26
C MET A 382 2.69 22.77 -12.53
N LEU A 383 3.54 23.11 -11.57
CA LEU A 383 4.98 22.92 -11.65
C LEU A 383 5.47 21.75 -10.79
N SER A 384 6.58 21.14 -11.20
CA SER A 384 7.17 19.96 -10.57
C SER A 384 8.66 20.08 -10.33
N GLN A 385 9.15 19.55 -9.21
CA GLN A 385 10.59 19.46 -8.97
C GLN A 385 10.91 18.24 -8.10
N THR A 386 11.62 17.28 -8.69
CA THR A 386 12.16 16.13 -7.96
C THR A 386 13.69 16.12 -8.00
N ASN A 387 14.30 15.99 -6.82
CA ASN A 387 15.73 15.73 -6.65
C ASN A 387 15.93 14.71 -5.52
N LEU A 388 16.33 13.49 -5.90
CA LEU A 388 16.51 12.33 -5.02
C LEU A 388 17.63 12.55 -3.99
N GLN A 389 18.72 13.23 -4.36
CA GLN A 389 19.88 13.43 -3.49
C GLN A 389 19.52 14.22 -2.22
N PHE A 390 18.60 15.18 -2.35
CA PHE A 390 18.19 16.07 -1.26
C PHE A 390 16.76 15.77 -0.75
N ASN A 391 16.17 14.62 -1.12
CA ASN A 391 14.76 14.27 -0.82
C ASN A 391 13.77 15.41 -1.14
N ASN A 392 14.00 16.13 -2.24
CA ASN A 392 13.06 17.12 -2.75
C ASN A 392 12.09 16.39 -3.69
N ASN A 393 10.80 16.41 -3.37
CA ASN A 393 9.71 16.03 -4.28
C ASN A 393 8.60 17.06 -4.07
N LYS A 394 8.61 18.12 -4.89
CA LYS A 394 7.89 19.37 -4.65
C LYS A 394 6.95 19.73 -5.79
N TYR A 395 5.90 20.46 -5.46
CA TYR A 395 4.98 21.06 -6.42
C TYR A 395 4.82 22.57 -6.18
N TYR A 396 4.44 23.28 -7.24
CA TYR A 396 4.06 24.69 -7.16
C TYR A 396 2.95 24.94 -8.19
N LEU A 397 1.72 25.17 -7.73
CA LEU A 397 0.57 25.60 -8.53
C LEU A 397 0.52 27.12 -8.55
N ILE A 398 0.19 27.70 -9.71
CA ILE A 398 -0.10 29.12 -9.89
C ILE A 398 -1.39 29.24 -10.72
N GLN A 399 -2.36 30.02 -10.24
CA GLN A 399 -3.61 30.33 -10.95
C GLN A 399 -3.86 31.84 -10.90
N LEU A 400 -4.15 32.47 -12.04
CA LEU A 400 -4.76 33.80 -12.08
C LEU A 400 -6.27 33.60 -12.06
N LEU A 401 -6.93 34.17 -11.06
CA LEU A 401 -8.37 34.08 -10.82
C LEU A 401 -9.02 35.44 -11.09
N GLN A 402 -10.18 35.43 -11.74
CA GLN A 402 -11.07 36.58 -11.89
C GLN A 402 -12.39 36.29 -11.17
N ASP A 403 -12.88 37.24 -10.38
CA ASP A 403 -14.15 37.10 -9.67
C ASP A 403 -15.34 37.15 -10.66
N ASP A 404 -16.39 36.38 -10.37
CA ASP A 404 -17.54 36.28 -11.28
C ASP A 404 -18.46 37.52 -11.20
N GLY A 405 -18.56 38.11 -10.00
CA GLY A 405 -19.44 39.23 -9.70
C GLY A 405 -18.80 40.62 -9.80
N ALA A 406 -17.49 40.70 -10.07
CA ALA A 406 -16.73 41.95 -10.17
C ALA A 406 -15.51 41.75 -11.06
N LYS A 407 -15.00 42.80 -11.72
CA LYS A 407 -13.74 42.75 -12.47
C LYS A 407 -12.51 42.74 -11.56
N ALA A 408 -12.54 41.95 -10.48
CA ALA A 408 -11.46 41.84 -9.51
C ALA A 408 -10.59 40.61 -9.80
N TYR A 409 -9.28 40.80 -9.81
CA TYR A 409 -8.28 39.78 -10.12
C TYR A 409 -7.49 39.38 -8.88
N SER A 410 -7.03 38.12 -8.84
CA SER A 410 -6.18 37.61 -7.77
C SER A 410 -5.27 36.50 -8.27
N VAL A 411 -4.02 36.45 -7.83
CA VAL A 411 -3.10 35.35 -8.13
C VAL A 411 -3.05 34.40 -6.94
N TRP A 412 -3.58 33.20 -7.14
CA TRP A 412 -3.48 32.09 -6.20
C TRP A 412 -2.18 31.30 -6.45
N MET A 413 -1.51 30.93 -5.37
CA MET A 413 -0.28 30.14 -5.40
C MET A 413 -0.36 29.08 -4.31
N ARG A 414 -0.08 27.81 -4.62
CA ARG A 414 -0.02 26.72 -3.62
C ARG A 414 1.21 25.85 -3.86
N TRP A 415 2.02 25.61 -2.84
CA TRP A 415 3.28 24.88 -2.97
C TRP A 415 3.59 24.01 -1.77
N GLY A 416 4.24 22.89 -1.99
CA GLY A 416 4.56 21.97 -0.92
C GLY A 416 5.28 20.73 -1.39
N ARG A 417 5.28 19.71 -0.52
CA ARG A 417 5.71 18.37 -0.86
C ARG A 417 4.58 17.63 -1.57
N VAL A 418 4.90 16.91 -2.64
CA VAL A 418 3.96 16.04 -3.38
C VAL A 418 3.32 15.04 -2.39
N GLY A 419 2.02 14.74 -2.58
CA GLY A 419 1.22 13.98 -1.61
C GLY A 419 0.80 14.68 -0.31
N LYS A 420 1.18 15.94 -0.07
CA LYS A 420 0.84 16.70 1.16
C LYS A 420 0.18 18.03 0.86
N VAL A 421 -0.68 18.47 1.78
CA VAL A 421 -1.22 19.83 1.78
C VAL A 421 -0.06 20.80 2.01
N GLY A 422 0.19 21.65 1.02
CA GLY A 422 1.24 22.64 1.04
C GLY A 422 0.84 23.96 1.71
N GLN A 423 1.77 24.90 1.69
CA GLN A 423 1.50 26.31 1.97
C GLN A 423 0.80 26.96 0.77
N SER A 424 0.10 28.06 1.00
CA SER A 424 -0.58 28.81 -0.05
C SER A 424 -0.53 30.32 0.18
N SER A 425 -0.75 31.08 -0.88
CA SER A 425 -0.87 32.54 -0.88
C SER A 425 -1.93 32.97 -1.89
N LEU A 426 -2.77 33.93 -1.51
CA LEU A 426 -3.72 34.61 -2.41
C LEU A 426 -3.34 36.08 -2.46
N VAL A 427 -2.80 36.53 -3.60
CA VAL A 427 -2.46 37.93 -3.84
C VAL A 427 -3.63 38.60 -4.54
N SER A 428 -4.26 39.59 -3.92
CA SER A 428 -5.35 40.37 -4.54
C SER A 428 -4.79 41.56 -5.31
N CYS A 429 -5.26 41.78 -6.54
CA CYS A 429 -4.79 42.86 -7.43
C CYS A 429 -5.86 43.93 -7.72
N GLY A 430 -7.04 43.84 -7.09
CA GLY A 430 -8.17 44.72 -7.41
C GLY A 430 -8.56 44.59 -8.87
N GLU A 431 -8.88 45.71 -9.52
CA GLU A 431 -9.27 45.73 -10.94
C GLU A 431 -8.07 45.69 -11.93
N ASP A 432 -6.83 45.67 -11.42
CA ASP A 432 -5.61 45.71 -12.24
C ASP A 432 -5.21 44.31 -12.74
N LEU A 433 -5.75 43.94 -13.90
CA LEU A 433 -5.37 42.74 -14.65
C LEU A 433 -3.88 42.73 -15.04
N CYS A 434 -3.30 43.90 -15.36
CA CYS A 434 -1.90 43.99 -15.77
C CYS A 434 -0.96 43.65 -14.61
N GLN A 435 -1.28 44.13 -13.40
CA GLN A 435 -0.59 43.73 -12.17
C GLN A 435 -0.77 42.23 -11.89
N ALA A 436 -1.99 41.68 -12.05
CA ALA A 436 -2.24 40.26 -11.84
C ALA A 436 -1.40 39.37 -12.79
N LYS A 437 -1.38 39.70 -14.09
CA LYS A 437 -0.50 39.04 -15.07
C LYS A 437 0.97 39.19 -14.69
N ALA A 438 1.44 40.39 -14.38
CA ALA A 438 2.83 40.63 -13.99
C ALA A 438 3.25 39.81 -12.74
N VAL A 439 2.37 39.67 -11.74
CA VAL A 439 2.62 38.83 -10.56
C VAL A 439 2.70 37.34 -10.92
N PHE A 440 1.78 36.86 -11.78
CA PHE A 440 1.78 35.48 -12.27
C PHE A 440 3.05 35.16 -13.06
N GLU A 441 3.35 35.96 -14.08
CA GLU A 441 4.46 35.74 -15.01
C GLU A 441 5.83 35.87 -14.33
N LYS A 442 5.99 36.87 -13.45
CA LYS A 442 7.18 37.00 -12.58
C LYS A 442 7.35 35.76 -11.71
N LYS A 443 6.27 35.21 -11.14
CA LYS A 443 6.36 34.01 -10.31
C LYS A 443 6.72 32.78 -11.13
N PHE A 444 6.16 32.62 -12.32
CA PHE A 444 6.54 31.57 -13.26
C PHE A 444 8.04 31.65 -13.58
N LEU A 445 8.51 32.81 -14.03
CA LEU A 445 9.92 33.08 -14.36
C LEU A 445 10.88 32.84 -13.18
N ASP A 446 10.52 33.24 -11.95
CA ASP A 446 11.30 32.97 -10.74
C ASP A 446 11.55 31.47 -10.52
N LYS A 447 10.51 30.65 -10.75
CA LYS A 447 10.47 29.22 -10.44
C LYS A 447 11.00 28.34 -11.56
N THR A 448 10.80 28.72 -12.82
CA THR A 448 11.15 27.92 -14.02
C THR A 448 12.35 28.46 -14.79
N LYS A 449 12.65 29.77 -14.65
CA LYS A 449 13.58 30.53 -15.52
C LYS A 449 13.19 30.59 -17.01
N ASN A 450 11.93 30.30 -17.33
CA ASN A 450 11.33 30.47 -18.64
C ASN A 450 10.33 31.64 -18.60
N ALA A 451 10.17 32.38 -19.70
CA ALA A 451 9.13 33.40 -19.83
C ALA A 451 7.76 32.75 -20.11
N TRP A 452 6.67 33.31 -19.58
CA TRP A 452 5.33 32.75 -19.76
C TRP A 452 4.88 32.73 -21.24
N ALA A 453 5.14 33.80 -21.99
CA ALA A 453 4.86 33.87 -23.42
C ALA A 453 5.66 32.85 -24.25
N GLY A 454 6.85 32.43 -23.78
CA GLY A 454 7.72 31.47 -24.46
C GLY A 454 7.45 30.00 -24.12
N ARG A 455 6.49 29.70 -23.24
CA ARG A 455 6.29 28.37 -22.63
C ARG A 455 5.96 27.22 -23.60
N ALA A 456 5.60 27.52 -24.86
CA ALA A 456 5.45 26.49 -25.89
C ALA A 456 6.78 25.76 -26.16
N ASN A 457 7.91 26.47 -26.03
CA ASN A 457 9.26 25.95 -26.15
C ASN A 457 9.94 25.90 -24.76
N PHE A 458 9.24 25.34 -23.76
CA PHE A 458 9.73 25.29 -22.38
C PHE A 458 11.01 24.45 -22.24
N GLU A 459 12.08 25.04 -21.67
CA GLU A 459 13.33 24.35 -21.39
C GLU A 459 13.55 24.09 -19.90
N LYS A 460 13.82 22.83 -19.55
CA LYS A 460 14.10 22.42 -18.17
C LYS A 460 15.46 22.95 -17.69
N VAL A 461 15.45 24.04 -16.92
CA VAL A 461 16.67 24.53 -16.24
C VAL A 461 17.01 23.66 -15.01
N PRO A 462 18.26 23.19 -14.83
CA PRO A 462 18.68 22.44 -13.63
C PRO A 462 18.43 23.20 -12.32
N GLY A 463 18.04 22.50 -11.25
CA GLY A 463 17.78 23.11 -9.93
C GLY A 463 16.52 24.01 -9.86
N LYS A 464 15.81 24.22 -10.99
CA LYS A 464 14.52 24.92 -11.07
C LYS A 464 13.35 23.94 -11.21
N TYR A 465 12.12 24.44 -11.17
CA TYR A 465 10.93 23.63 -11.44
C TYR A 465 10.82 23.29 -12.94
N ASP A 466 10.11 22.22 -13.24
CA ASP A 466 9.63 21.79 -14.55
C ASP A 466 8.15 22.12 -14.69
N MET A 467 7.64 22.17 -15.91
CA MET A 467 6.21 22.34 -16.19
C MET A 467 5.54 20.98 -16.42
N LEU A 468 4.34 20.79 -15.87
CA LEU A 468 3.49 19.66 -16.25
C LEU A 468 2.46 20.14 -17.26
N PHE A 469 2.42 19.50 -18.43
CA PHE A 469 1.41 19.79 -19.44
C PHE A 469 0.11 19.06 -19.07
N MET A 470 -0.93 19.85 -18.78
CA MET A 470 -2.25 19.38 -18.38
C MET A 470 -3.29 19.77 -19.44
N ASP A 471 -4.16 18.83 -19.82
CA ASP A 471 -5.21 18.98 -20.82
C ASP A 471 -6.56 19.18 -20.12
N TYR A 472 -6.90 20.43 -19.80
CA TYR A 472 -8.20 20.82 -19.25
C TYR A 472 -9.18 21.33 -20.32
N ASN A 473 -8.87 21.17 -21.62
CA ASN A 473 -9.68 21.75 -22.71
C ASN A 473 -10.98 20.96 -23.03
N THR A 474 -11.46 20.11 -22.14
CA THR A 474 -12.70 19.33 -22.32
C THR A 474 -13.86 19.92 -21.53
N ASP A 475 -15.09 19.70 -22.01
CA ASP A 475 -16.31 20.29 -21.46
C ASP A 475 -16.68 19.60 -20.12
N ASP A 476 -15.99 20.02 -19.06
CA ASP A 476 -15.65 19.20 -17.87
C ASP A 476 -16.81 18.95 -16.87
N LYS A 477 -18.06 19.22 -17.29
CA LYS A 477 -19.27 18.91 -16.50
C LYS A 477 -19.49 17.41 -16.32
N SER A 478 -18.91 16.59 -17.21
CA SER A 478 -19.03 15.13 -17.24
C SER A 478 -18.15 14.43 -16.19
N HIS A 479 -16.92 14.92 -15.93
CA HIS A 479 -15.99 14.35 -14.93
C HIS A 479 -16.61 14.34 -13.53
N PHE A 480 -17.40 15.37 -13.20
CA PHE A 480 -18.13 15.48 -11.94
C PHE A 480 -19.23 14.41 -11.75
N TRP A 481 -19.88 13.95 -12.82
CA TRP A 481 -20.96 12.96 -12.75
C TRP A 481 -20.40 11.55 -12.48
N LEU A 482 -19.27 11.22 -13.10
CA LEU A 482 -18.61 9.90 -12.97
C LEU A 482 -18.00 9.66 -11.58
N LEU A 483 -17.49 10.70 -10.92
CA LEU A 483 -16.83 10.60 -9.61
C LEU A 483 -17.79 10.24 -8.47
N LYS A 484 -19.09 10.54 -8.59
CA LYS A 484 -20.03 10.34 -7.48
C LYS A 484 -20.18 8.85 -7.16
N GLY A 485 -20.42 8.01 -8.16
CA GLY A 485 -20.68 6.57 -7.96
C GLY A 485 -21.80 6.29 -6.94
N GLU A 486 -22.73 7.24 -6.82
CA GLU A 486 -23.98 7.18 -6.07
C GLU A 486 -25.06 7.28 -7.14
N ALA A 487 -25.48 6.13 -7.67
CA ALA A 487 -26.71 6.01 -8.45
C ALA A 487 -27.92 5.99 -7.51
N ASP A 488 -27.97 6.95 -6.57
CA ASP A 488 -29.13 7.26 -5.73
C ASP A 488 -28.93 8.62 -5.02
N GLU A 489 -30.04 9.22 -4.58
CA GLU A 489 -30.16 10.42 -3.73
C GLU A 489 -29.83 11.83 -4.30
N LEU A 490 -29.35 12.06 -5.54
CA LEU A 490 -29.33 13.45 -6.07
C LEU A 490 -29.58 13.64 -7.58
N SER A 491 -30.29 12.71 -8.22
CA SER A 491 -30.95 12.93 -9.50
C SER A 491 -32.45 12.66 -9.34
N THR A 492 -33.29 13.63 -9.72
CA THR A 492 -34.71 13.36 -9.93
C THR A 492 -34.86 12.30 -11.02
N PRO A 493 -35.56 11.17 -10.76
CA PRO A 493 -35.69 10.10 -11.75
C PRO A 493 -36.52 10.59 -12.93
N GLY A 494 -35.91 10.70 -14.12
CA GLY A 494 -36.62 11.10 -15.34
C GLY A 494 -35.85 11.80 -16.45
N GLN A 495 -34.50 11.78 -16.49
CA GLN A 495 -33.73 12.58 -17.47
C GLN A 495 -33.24 11.81 -18.72
N TRP A 496 -33.21 10.47 -18.70
CA TRP A 496 -32.72 9.64 -19.82
C TRP A 496 -33.64 8.44 -20.07
N LYS A 497 -33.58 7.90 -21.29
CA LYS A 497 -34.22 6.62 -21.65
C LYS A 497 -33.52 5.44 -20.93
N PRO A 498 -34.22 4.32 -20.65
CA PRO A 498 -33.59 3.09 -20.19
C PRO A 498 -32.59 2.53 -21.21
N SER A 499 -31.51 1.91 -20.72
CA SER A 499 -30.54 1.19 -21.56
C SER A 499 -31.22 0.14 -22.45
N GLN A 500 -30.72 -0.02 -23.67
CA GLN A 500 -31.14 -1.08 -24.60
C GLN A 500 -30.11 -2.22 -24.67
N LEU A 501 -29.03 -2.15 -23.89
CA LEU A 501 -27.99 -3.17 -23.83
C LEU A 501 -28.41 -4.37 -22.96
N ASP A 502 -27.85 -5.54 -23.25
CA ASP A 502 -27.99 -6.71 -22.37
C ASP A 502 -27.43 -6.42 -20.96
N ALA A 503 -28.07 -6.96 -19.92
CA ALA A 503 -27.69 -6.71 -18.53
C ALA A 503 -26.24 -7.13 -18.19
N LYS A 504 -25.71 -8.16 -18.85
CA LYS A 504 -24.30 -8.58 -18.71
C LYS A 504 -23.35 -7.57 -19.36
N VAL A 505 -23.74 -6.99 -20.49
CA VAL A 505 -22.96 -5.92 -21.16
C VAL A 505 -22.98 -4.64 -20.31
N GLN A 506 -24.13 -4.27 -19.74
CA GLN A 506 -24.22 -3.17 -18.78
C GLN A 506 -23.29 -3.40 -17.58
N SER A 507 -23.34 -4.59 -16.97
CA SER A 507 -22.47 -4.98 -15.84
C SER A 507 -20.98 -4.92 -16.18
N LEU A 508 -20.60 -5.37 -17.40
CA LEU A 508 -19.22 -5.29 -17.89
C LEU A 508 -18.78 -3.84 -18.08
N LEU A 509 -19.62 -2.99 -18.66
CA LEU A 509 -19.33 -1.56 -18.86
C LEU A 509 -19.15 -0.83 -17.53
N GLU A 510 -20.05 -1.04 -16.56
CA GLU A 510 -19.92 -0.50 -15.20
C GLU A 510 -18.61 -0.95 -14.53
N PHE A 511 -18.19 -2.19 -14.76
CA PHE A 511 -16.94 -2.73 -14.22
C PHE A 511 -15.68 -2.10 -14.85
N ILE A 512 -15.62 -1.98 -16.19
CA ILE A 512 -14.43 -1.45 -16.88
C ILE A 512 -14.37 0.09 -16.91
N CYS A 513 -15.50 0.79 -16.84
CA CYS A 513 -15.57 2.26 -16.81
C CYS A 513 -15.49 2.84 -15.38
N ASN A 514 -15.25 2.01 -14.35
CA ASN A 514 -15.21 2.44 -12.96
C ASN A 514 -13.98 3.32 -12.66
N ILE A 515 -14.17 4.64 -12.64
CA ILE A 515 -13.09 5.61 -12.37
C ILE A 515 -12.48 5.42 -10.97
N LYS A 516 -13.27 5.05 -9.95
CA LYS A 516 -12.73 4.81 -8.59
C LYS A 516 -11.74 3.63 -8.58
N ALA A 517 -12.04 2.56 -9.30
CA ALA A 517 -11.11 1.44 -9.48
C ALA A 517 -9.84 1.84 -10.26
N MET A 518 -9.96 2.75 -11.24
CA MET A 518 -8.80 3.33 -11.94
C MET A 518 -7.93 4.20 -11.01
N GLU A 519 -8.54 5.01 -10.14
CA GLU A 519 -7.83 5.81 -9.12
C GLU A 519 -7.07 4.91 -8.14
N GLU A 520 -7.71 3.88 -7.60
CA GLU A 520 -7.07 2.92 -6.70
C GLU A 520 -5.87 2.24 -7.37
N CYS A 521 -6.01 1.80 -8.63
CA CYS A 521 -4.93 1.17 -9.39
C CYS A 521 -3.68 2.08 -9.50
N VAL A 522 -3.84 3.36 -9.87
CA VAL A 522 -2.69 4.26 -9.99
C VAL A 522 -2.12 4.70 -8.63
N LEU A 523 -2.94 4.78 -7.58
CA LEU A 523 -2.52 5.03 -6.21
C LEU A 523 -1.67 3.87 -5.64
N GLU A 524 -2.01 2.62 -5.97
CA GLU A 524 -1.17 1.45 -5.65
C GLU A 524 0.20 1.56 -6.34
N MET A 525 0.24 2.04 -7.58
CA MET A 525 1.47 2.30 -8.35
C MET A 525 2.24 3.58 -7.91
N LYS A 526 1.73 4.28 -6.88
CA LYS A 526 2.28 5.49 -6.22
C LYS A 526 2.22 6.77 -7.04
N PHE A 527 1.30 6.87 -8.00
CA PHE A 527 1.02 8.08 -8.76
C PHE A 527 0.27 9.13 -7.91
N ASP A 528 0.57 10.43 -8.08
CA ASP A 528 -0.12 11.52 -7.35
C ASP A 528 -1.28 12.13 -8.16
N ILE A 529 -2.48 11.53 -7.99
CA ILE A 529 -3.73 12.01 -8.58
C ILE A 529 -4.15 13.43 -8.13
N LYS A 530 -3.66 13.92 -6.97
CA LYS A 530 -3.97 15.29 -6.49
C LYS A 530 -3.19 16.35 -7.24
N LYS A 531 -2.05 15.98 -7.82
CA LYS A 531 -1.20 16.86 -8.62
C LYS A 531 -1.50 16.74 -10.11
N ALA A 532 -1.79 15.53 -10.57
CA ALA A 532 -2.18 15.25 -11.94
C ALA A 532 -3.45 14.39 -11.95
N PRO A 533 -4.65 15.00 -11.95
CA PRO A 533 -5.92 14.27 -12.00
C PRO A 533 -6.01 13.33 -13.20
N LEU A 534 -6.76 12.24 -13.03
CA LEU A 534 -6.94 11.23 -14.08
C LEU A 534 -7.51 11.84 -15.36
N GLY A 535 -6.96 11.40 -16.49
CA GLY A 535 -7.32 11.87 -17.83
C GLY A 535 -6.73 13.23 -18.24
N LYS A 536 -6.29 14.06 -17.28
CA LYS A 536 -5.78 15.41 -17.56
C LYS A 536 -4.29 15.46 -17.91
N LEU A 537 -3.55 14.35 -17.85
CA LEU A 537 -2.18 14.26 -18.42
C LEU A 537 -2.23 14.28 -19.95
N THR A 538 -1.36 15.07 -20.60
CA THR A 538 -1.24 15.09 -22.06
C THR A 538 -0.55 13.83 -22.61
N ALA A 539 -0.74 13.53 -23.90
CA ALA A 539 -0.02 12.45 -24.56
C ALA A 539 1.50 12.73 -24.59
N GLU A 540 1.83 14.01 -24.74
CA GLU A 540 3.18 14.58 -24.77
C GLU A 540 3.90 14.31 -23.44
N GLN A 541 3.21 14.53 -22.31
CA GLN A 541 3.74 14.25 -20.97
C GLN A 541 4.02 12.76 -20.76
N ILE A 542 3.13 11.88 -21.24
CA ILE A 542 3.31 10.42 -21.16
C ILE A 542 4.49 9.96 -22.04
N ARG A 543 4.61 10.45 -23.29
CA ARG A 543 5.77 10.19 -24.17
C ARG A 543 7.08 10.70 -23.56
N ALA A 544 7.07 11.88 -22.92
CA ALA A 544 8.23 12.41 -22.19
C ALA A 544 8.59 11.57 -20.93
N GLY A 545 7.60 10.91 -20.32
CA GLY A 545 7.78 9.88 -19.30
C GLY A 545 8.53 8.67 -19.86
N TYR A 546 8.06 8.09 -20.97
CA TYR A 546 8.71 6.96 -21.65
C TYR A 546 10.16 7.26 -22.04
N ALA A 547 10.42 8.44 -22.63
CA ALA A 547 11.77 8.88 -22.97
C ALA A 547 12.70 8.95 -21.74
N SER A 548 12.16 9.31 -20.57
CA SER A 548 12.93 9.29 -19.31
C SER A 548 13.21 7.86 -18.84
N LEU A 549 12.25 6.94 -18.97
CA LEU A 549 12.45 5.52 -18.65
C LEU A 549 13.47 4.86 -19.58
N LYS A 550 13.49 5.21 -20.88
CA LYS A 550 14.50 4.75 -21.83
C LYS A 550 15.92 5.24 -21.46
N ARG A 551 16.06 6.49 -21.00
CA ARG A 551 17.34 6.98 -20.47
C ARG A 551 17.76 6.23 -19.19
N ILE A 552 16.82 5.87 -18.32
CA ILE A 552 17.10 5.04 -17.13
C ILE A 552 17.55 3.63 -17.55
N GLU A 553 16.89 3.01 -18.52
CA GLU A 553 17.27 1.71 -19.10
C GLU A 553 18.72 1.70 -19.59
N GLU A 554 19.11 2.71 -20.37
CA GLU A 554 20.47 2.87 -20.90
C GLU A 554 21.51 2.99 -19.76
N CYS A 555 21.20 3.76 -18.71
CA CYS A 555 22.06 3.89 -17.53
C CYS A 555 22.19 2.57 -16.75
N VAL A 556 21.09 1.82 -16.57
CA VAL A 556 21.09 0.51 -15.89
C VAL A 556 21.89 -0.51 -16.68
N LYS A 557 21.66 -0.64 -17.99
CA LYS A 557 22.36 -1.61 -18.86
C LYS A 557 23.86 -1.36 -18.95
N ARG A 558 24.28 -0.10 -19.06
CA ARG A 558 25.71 0.27 -19.20
C ARG A 558 26.48 0.24 -17.88
N LYS A 559 25.84 -0.03 -16.73
CA LYS A 559 26.40 0.27 -15.39
C LYS A 559 26.92 1.71 -15.31
N GLY A 560 26.14 2.65 -15.86
CA GLY A 560 26.51 4.06 -15.96
C GLY A 560 26.75 4.72 -14.60
N SER A 561 27.28 5.95 -14.61
CA SER A 561 27.61 6.61 -13.34
C SER A 561 26.35 6.79 -12.49
N ASN A 562 26.47 6.58 -11.18
CA ASN A 562 25.33 6.74 -10.24
C ASN A 562 24.75 8.18 -10.31
N LYS A 563 25.51 9.17 -10.81
CA LYS A 563 25.06 10.54 -11.06
C LYS A 563 24.09 10.62 -12.25
N GLU A 564 24.40 9.97 -13.38
CA GLU A 564 23.53 9.97 -14.58
C GLU A 564 22.22 9.24 -14.31
N LEU A 565 22.28 8.09 -13.63
CA LEU A 565 21.08 7.35 -13.24
C LEU A 565 20.17 8.16 -12.30
N LEU A 566 20.77 8.89 -11.35
CA LEU A 566 20.04 9.81 -10.48
C LEU A 566 19.39 10.97 -11.26
N ASP A 567 20.08 11.56 -12.24
CA ASP A 567 19.51 12.60 -13.11
C ASP A 567 18.34 12.08 -13.96
N ALA A 568 18.47 10.89 -14.55
CA ALA A 568 17.39 10.26 -15.30
C ALA A 568 16.17 9.93 -14.41
N CYS A 569 16.40 9.43 -13.18
CA CYS A 569 15.35 9.23 -12.18
C CYS A 569 14.69 10.56 -11.76
N ASN A 570 15.48 11.61 -11.52
CA ASN A 570 14.97 12.94 -11.19
C ASN A 570 14.03 13.46 -12.30
N GLN A 571 14.40 13.29 -13.57
CA GLN A 571 13.59 13.70 -14.72
C GLN A 571 12.27 12.90 -14.78
N PHE A 572 12.33 11.57 -14.64
CA PHE A 572 11.13 10.74 -14.64
C PHE A 572 10.13 11.15 -13.54
N TYR A 573 10.57 11.23 -12.27
CA TYR A 573 9.68 11.61 -11.16
C TYR A 573 9.34 13.10 -11.12
N THR A 574 10.02 13.94 -11.91
CA THR A 574 9.60 15.33 -12.10
C THR A 574 8.46 15.39 -13.10
N ARG A 575 8.57 14.65 -14.23
CA ARG A 575 7.56 14.60 -15.30
C ARG A 575 6.31 13.79 -14.93
N ILE A 576 6.46 12.72 -14.16
CA ILE A 576 5.38 11.81 -13.77
C ILE A 576 5.23 11.89 -12.24
N PRO A 577 4.25 12.65 -11.71
CA PRO A 577 4.06 12.84 -10.27
C PRO A 577 3.90 11.53 -9.50
N HIS A 578 4.63 11.40 -8.39
CA HIS A 578 4.53 10.25 -7.49
C HIS A 578 4.49 10.68 -6.02
N ASP A 579 3.59 10.09 -5.23
CA ASP A 579 3.54 10.25 -3.78
C ASP A 579 4.36 9.16 -3.07
N PHE A 580 5.51 9.55 -2.54
CA PHE A 580 6.37 8.71 -1.69
C PHE A 580 6.24 9.07 -0.19
N GLY A 581 5.26 9.89 0.18
CA GLY A 581 5.15 10.51 1.48
C GLY A 581 6.42 11.27 1.83
N LEU A 582 6.88 11.15 3.08
CA LEU A 582 8.13 11.78 3.54
C LEU A 582 9.41 11.04 3.10
N ARG A 583 9.29 9.85 2.48
CA ARG A 583 10.44 9.06 2.03
C ARG A 583 11.08 9.69 0.79
N THR A 584 12.38 9.53 0.64
CA THR A 584 13.08 9.83 -0.61
C THR A 584 12.51 8.99 -1.76
N PRO A 585 12.24 9.58 -2.94
CA PRO A 585 11.88 8.79 -4.12
C PRO A 585 12.97 7.73 -4.41
N PRO A 586 12.59 6.47 -4.70
CA PRO A 586 13.56 5.39 -4.91
C PRO A 586 14.26 5.54 -6.27
N VAL A 587 15.57 5.25 -6.31
CA VAL A 587 16.32 5.17 -7.58
C VAL A 587 15.89 3.91 -8.30
N ILE A 588 15.42 4.01 -9.55
CA ILE A 588 15.08 2.87 -10.39
C ILE A 588 16.40 2.23 -10.84
N ARG A 589 16.66 0.98 -10.40
CA ARG A 589 17.95 0.29 -10.58
C ARG A 589 17.83 -1.08 -11.22
N THR A 590 16.65 -1.67 -11.19
CA THR A 590 16.38 -3.02 -11.68
C THR A 590 15.43 -3.01 -12.87
N GLU A 591 15.48 -4.07 -13.68
CA GLU A 591 14.52 -4.27 -14.77
C GLU A 591 13.08 -4.40 -14.26
N GLN A 592 12.88 -4.90 -13.03
CA GLN A 592 11.57 -5.06 -12.41
C GLN A 592 10.95 -3.71 -12.01
N GLU A 593 11.72 -2.84 -11.35
CA GLU A 593 11.27 -1.46 -11.06
C GLU A 593 10.97 -0.69 -12.35
N LEU A 594 11.74 -0.94 -13.42
CA LEU A 594 11.50 -0.32 -14.72
C LEU A 594 10.18 -0.82 -15.35
N LYS A 595 9.91 -2.14 -15.31
CA LYS A 595 8.63 -2.75 -15.72
C LYS A 595 7.44 -2.14 -14.99
N GLU A 596 7.52 -1.95 -13.69
CA GLU A 596 6.47 -1.32 -12.88
C GLU A 596 6.17 0.13 -13.33
N LYS A 597 7.18 0.86 -13.82
CA LYS A 597 7.00 2.23 -14.33
C LYS A 597 6.54 2.30 -15.78
N ILE A 598 6.86 1.30 -16.60
CA ILE A 598 6.26 1.12 -17.92
C ILE A 598 4.75 0.87 -17.76
N ALA A 599 4.38 -0.11 -16.95
CA ALA A 599 2.97 -0.45 -16.68
C ALA A 599 2.15 0.73 -16.14
N LEU A 600 2.78 1.63 -15.36
CA LEU A 600 2.12 2.86 -14.91
C LEU A 600 1.81 3.82 -16.08
N LEU A 601 2.74 4.00 -17.02
CA LEU A 601 2.53 4.87 -18.18
C LEU A 601 1.50 4.30 -19.16
N GLU A 602 1.43 2.97 -19.29
CA GLU A 602 0.39 2.26 -20.05
C GLU A 602 -0.98 2.52 -19.42
N ALA A 603 -1.14 2.23 -18.12
CA ALA A 603 -2.39 2.46 -17.40
C ALA A 603 -2.83 3.94 -17.46
N LEU A 604 -1.91 4.91 -17.29
CA LEU A 604 -2.24 6.33 -17.41
C LEU A 604 -2.69 6.72 -18.83
N SER A 605 -2.16 6.06 -19.87
CA SER A 605 -2.58 6.28 -21.26
C SER A 605 -3.98 5.72 -21.53
N ASP A 606 -4.31 4.55 -20.99
CA ASP A 606 -5.64 3.94 -21.17
C ASP A 606 -6.73 4.59 -20.32
N ILE A 607 -6.41 4.98 -19.09
CA ILE A 607 -7.31 5.80 -18.25
C ILE A 607 -7.62 7.13 -18.94
N ARG A 608 -6.64 7.75 -19.64
CA ARG A 608 -6.89 8.96 -20.43
C ARG A 608 -7.87 8.72 -21.58
N ILE A 609 -7.80 7.57 -22.24
CA ILE A 609 -8.76 7.20 -23.28
C ILE A 609 -10.14 6.97 -22.66
N ALA A 610 -10.23 6.26 -21.54
CA ALA A 610 -11.48 5.99 -20.83
C ALA A 610 -12.18 7.29 -20.38
N VAL A 611 -11.43 8.21 -19.78
CA VAL A 611 -11.95 9.53 -19.38
C VAL A 611 -12.42 10.32 -20.60
N LYS A 612 -11.67 10.35 -21.72
CA LYS A 612 -12.11 11.07 -22.93
C LYS A 612 -13.37 10.46 -23.56
N ILE A 613 -13.49 9.13 -23.58
CA ILE A 613 -14.70 8.42 -24.03
C ILE A 613 -15.91 8.77 -23.16
N ALA A 614 -15.73 8.85 -21.85
CA ALA A 614 -16.80 9.24 -20.93
C ALA A 614 -17.16 10.74 -21.07
N GLU A 615 -16.17 11.61 -21.31
CA GLU A 615 -16.36 13.07 -21.44
C GLU A 615 -17.08 13.49 -22.74
N SER A 616 -16.84 12.82 -23.87
CA SER A 616 -17.35 13.22 -25.20
C SER A 616 -18.85 12.99 -25.45
N SER A 617 -19.61 12.62 -24.43
CA SER A 617 -20.94 12.00 -24.55
C SER A 617 -22.12 12.88 -24.10
N SER A 618 -21.91 14.17 -23.89
CA SER A 618 -22.72 15.01 -22.98
C SER A 618 -23.97 15.71 -23.56
N GLN A 619 -24.46 15.38 -24.78
CA GLN A 619 -25.56 16.12 -25.45
C GLN A 619 -26.74 15.31 -26.03
N SER A 620 -27.02 14.07 -25.59
CA SER A 620 -28.24 13.32 -25.98
C SER A 620 -29.17 13.00 -24.79
N ASP A 621 -30.31 12.34 -25.08
CA ASP A 621 -31.29 11.79 -24.11
C ASP A 621 -31.11 10.27 -23.86
N GLU A 622 -30.11 9.67 -24.49
CA GLU A 622 -29.73 8.26 -24.46
C GLU A 622 -29.15 7.84 -23.10
N HIS A 623 -29.20 6.56 -22.74
CA HIS A 623 -28.63 6.11 -21.48
C HIS A 623 -27.07 6.23 -21.46
N PRO A 624 -26.41 6.62 -20.36
CA PRO A 624 -24.96 6.85 -20.35
C PRO A 624 -24.10 5.64 -20.72
N LEU A 625 -24.49 4.41 -20.33
CA LEU A 625 -23.75 3.19 -20.68
C LEU A 625 -23.79 2.93 -22.20
N ASP A 626 -24.92 3.19 -22.83
CA ASP A 626 -25.16 2.98 -24.27
C ASP A 626 -24.29 3.95 -25.08
N ARG A 627 -24.16 5.22 -24.64
CA ARG A 627 -23.21 6.19 -25.22
C ARG A 627 -21.75 5.75 -25.07
N GLN A 628 -21.37 5.21 -23.91
CA GLN A 628 -20.02 4.69 -23.67
C GLN A 628 -19.75 3.48 -24.57
N TYR A 629 -20.69 2.55 -24.68
CA TYR A 629 -20.63 1.38 -25.54
C TYR A 629 -20.46 1.76 -27.03
N CYS A 630 -21.31 2.66 -27.54
CA CYS A 630 -21.18 3.21 -28.90
C CYS A 630 -19.79 3.84 -29.13
N SER A 631 -19.26 4.53 -28.12
CA SER A 631 -17.93 5.16 -28.16
C SER A 631 -16.77 4.16 -28.10
N LEU A 632 -16.98 2.92 -27.62
CA LEU A 632 -15.99 1.84 -27.73
C LEU A 632 -15.80 1.35 -29.16
N LYS A 633 -16.78 1.56 -30.07
CA LYS A 633 -16.72 1.06 -31.46
C LYS A 633 -16.43 -0.45 -31.53
N CYS A 634 -17.02 -1.19 -30.58
CA CYS A 634 -16.77 -2.60 -30.36
C CYS A 634 -18.07 -3.26 -29.92
N GLN A 635 -18.51 -4.26 -30.69
CA GLN A 635 -19.68 -5.05 -30.36
C GLN A 635 -19.30 -6.11 -29.33
N LEU A 636 -20.10 -6.20 -28.26
CA LEU A 636 -19.95 -7.19 -27.20
C LEU A 636 -21.27 -7.96 -27.09
N GLN A 637 -21.26 -9.25 -27.39
CA GLN A 637 -22.46 -10.10 -27.28
C GLN A 637 -22.20 -11.20 -26.24
N PRO A 638 -23.00 -11.31 -25.16
CA PRO A 638 -22.85 -12.38 -24.19
C PRO A 638 -23.12 -13.74 -24.83
N LEU A 639 -22.26 -14.73 -24.56
CA LEU A 639 -22.50 -16.11 -24.94
C LEU A 639 -23.38 -16.82 -23.90
N ALA A 640 -24.29 -17.67 -24.38
CA ALA A 640 -25.08 -18.54 -23.53
C ALA A 640 -24.21 -19.64 -22.93
N SER A 641 -24.40 -19.95 -21.64
CA SER A 641 -23.55 -20.90 -20.89
C SER A 641 -23.69 -22.35 -21.33
N ASP A 642 -24.78 -22.69 -22.02
CA ASP A 642 -25.04 -23.99 -22.64
C ASP A 642 -24.44 -24.11 -24.06
N SER A 643 -23.92 -23.02 -24.63
CA SER A 643 -23.31 -23.05 -25.96
C SER A 643 -21.98 -23.82 -26.00
N HIS A 644 -21.73 -24.49 -27.12
CA HIS A 644 -20.48 -25.22 -27.36
C HIS A 644 -19.24 -24.31 -27.25
N GLU A 645 -19.34 -23.05 -27.71
CA GLU A 645 -18.23 -22.09 -27.62
C GLU A 645 -17.91 -21.74 -26.15
N PHE A 646 -18.93 -21.51 -25.31
CA PHE A 646 -18.75 -21.24 -23.89
C PHE A 646 -18.06 -22.41 -23.18
N GLN A 647 -18.57 -23.64 -23.36
CA GLN A 647 -18.01 -24.85 -22.75
C GLN A 647 -16.57 -25.12 -23.22
N LEU A 648 -16.27 -24.84 -24.49
CA LEU A 648 -14.91 -24.99 -25.02
C LEU A 648 -13.94 -23.98 -24.40
N ILE A 649 -14.35 -22.71 -24.27
CA ILE A 649 -13.53 -21.66 -23.66
C ILE A 649 -13.32 -21.92 -22.16
N GLU A 650 -14.36 -22.36 -21.44
CA GLU A 650 -14.23 -22.79 -20.04
C GLU A 650 -13.26 -23.97 -19.91
N LYS A 651 -13.39 -24.99 -20.76
CA LYS A 651 -12.45 -26.11 -20.81
C LYS A 651 -11.02 -25.64 -21.07
N TYR A 652 -10.80 -24.73 -22.03
CA TYR A 652 -9.49 -24.17 -22.35
C TYR A 652 -8.89 -23.41 -21.16
N LEU A 653 -9.71 -22.63 -20.44
CA LEU A 653 -9.29 -21.91 -19.24
C LEU A 653 -8.77 -22.87 -18.16
N GLN A 654 -9.53 -23.95 -17.89
CA GLN A 654 -9.19 -24.91 -16.85
C GLN A 654 -8.03 -25.84 -17.23
N SER A 655 -8.02 -26.39 -18.46
CA SER A 655 -6.99 -27.35 -18.89
C SER A 655 -5.59 -26.74 -19.04
N THR A 656 -5.52 -25.42 -19.26
CA THR A 656 -4.27 -24.67 -19.43
C THR A 656 -3.91 -23.79 -18.22
N HIS A 657 -4.48 -24.11 -17.04
CA HIS A 657 -4.01 -23.55 -15.77
C HIS A 657 -2.68 -24.23 -15.38
N ALA A 658 -1.59 -23.46 -15.36
CA ALA A 658 -0.25 -24.01 -15.16
C ALA A 658 -0.06 -24.51 -13.71
N PRO A 659 0.52 -25.70 -13.49
CA PRO A 659 0.66 -26.28 -12.14
C PRO A 659 1.56 -25.45 -11.21
N THR A 660 2.40 -24.57 -11.76
CA THR A 660 3.25 -23.62 -11.03
C THR A 660 2.50 -22.40 -10.49
N HIS A 661 1.27 -22.13 -10.96
CA HIS A 661 0.42 -21.01 -10.50
C HIS A 661 -0.70 -21.53 -9.59
N SER A 662 -0.32 -22.29 -8.55
CA SER A 662 -1.26 -22.97 -7.63
C SER A 662 -1.74 -22.09 -6.46
N ASP A 663 -1.41 -20.79 -6.47
CA ASP A 663 -1.82 -19.82 -5.46
C ASP A 663 -3.24 -19.27 -5.67
N TYR A 664 -3.85 -19.52 -6.84
CA TYR A 664 -5.24 -19.20 -7.14
C TYR A 664 -5.87 -20.23 -8.10
N THR A 665 -7.20 -20.23 -8.15
CA THR A 665 -8.02 -20.93 -9.17
C THR A 665 -8.84 -19.91 -9.95
N MET A 666 -9.26 -20.25 -11.16
CA MET A 666 -10.12 -19.38 -11.99
C MET A 666 -11.50 -20.02 -12.20
N THR A 667 -12.53 -19.18 -12.29
CA THR A 667 -13.90 -19.59 -12.59
C THR A 667 -14.47 -18.61 -13.62
N VAL A 668 -15.11 -19.13 -14.67
CA VAL A 668 -15.78 -18.30 -15.65
C VAL A 668 -17.05 -17.73 -15.01
N LEU A 669 -17.23 -16.41 -15.09
CA LEU A 669 -18.50 -15.76 -14.72
C LEU A 669 -19.35 -15.54 -15.97
N ASP A 670 -18.77 -14.89 -16.96
CA ASP A 670 -19.38 -14.58 -18.25
C ASP A 670 -18.35 -14.67 -19.36
N ILE A 671 -18.82 -14.91 -20.59
CA ILE A 671 -18.03 -14.84 -21.81
C ILE A 671 -18.78 -13.95 -22.80
N PHE A 672 -18.05 -13.08 -23.48
CA PHE A 672 -18.57 -12.18 -24.50
C PHE A 672 -17.83 -12.46 -25.81
N SER A 673 -18.54 -12.58 -26.92
CA SER A 673 -17.92 -12.43 -28.24
C SER A 673 -17.62 -10.94 -28.46
N VAL A 674 -16.52 -10.66 -29.17
CA VAL A 674 -15.97 -9.32 -29.32
C VAL A 674 -15.71 -9.07 -30.81
N GLU A 675 -16.42 -8.11 -31.42
CA GLU A 675 -16.17 -7.67 -32.81
C GLU A 675 -15.86 -6.17 -32.84
N ARG A 676 -14.59 -5.82 -33.02
CA ARG A 676 -14.10 -4.44 -33.09
C ARG A 676 -14.28 -3.86 -34.51
N GLU A 677 -14.70 -2.60 -34.60
CA GLU A 677 -14.90 -1.91 -35.89
C GLU A 677 -13.59 -1.93 -36.72
N GLY A 678 -13.67 -2.44 -37.95
CA GLY A 678 -12.55 -2.50 -38.90
C GLY A 678 -11.50 -3.59 -38.63
N GLU A 679 -11.51 -4.29 -37.49
CA GLU A 679 -10.47 -5.27 -37.16
C GLU A 679 -10.49 -6.47 -38.11
N ARG A 680 -11.69 -6.96 -38.46
CA ARG A 680 -11.91 -8.05 -39.43
C ARG A 680 -11.36 -7.76 -40.83
N ALA A 681 -11.34 -6.49 -41.25
CA ALA A 681 -10.80 -6.08 -42.55
C ALA A 681 -9.27 -5.93 -42.54
N ASN A 682 -8.69 -5.63 -41.37
CA ASN A 682 -7.24 -5.51 -41.18
C ASN A 682 -6.56 -6.84 -40.82
N PHE A 683 -7.33 -7.88 -40.48
CA PHE A 683 -6.82 -9.18 -40.08
C PHE A 683 -6.15 -9.93 -41.24
N CYS A 684 -4.93 -10.43 -41.02
CA CYS A 684 -4.14 -11.18 -42.01
C CYS A 684 -4.62 -12.64 -42.18
N SER A 685 -5.87 -12.81 -42.62
CA SER A 685 -6.55 -14.10 -42.82
C SER A 685 -5.86 -15.05 -43.81
N ASN A 686 -4.97 -14.52 -44.65
CA ASN A 686 -4.16 -15.27 -45.62
C ASN A 686 -2.94 -15.99 -45.01
N LEU A 687 -2.57 -15.71 -43.75
CA LEU A 687 -1.50 -16.41 -43.06
C LEU A 687 -2.01 -17.74 -42.48
N HIS A 688 -1.18 -18.77 -42.56
CA HIS A 688 -1.38 -20.04 -41.85
C HIS A 688 -1.11 -19.89 -40.35
N ASN A 689 -1.28 -20.99 -39.61
CA ASN A 689 -0.98 -21.05 -38.16
C ASN A 689 -1.80 -20.00 -37.35
N ARG A 690 -3.10 -19.94 -37.63
CA ARG A 690 -4.05 -19.10 -36.89
C ARG A 690 -4.45 -19.80 -35.60
N THR A 691 -4.12 -19.20 -34.46
CA THR A 691 -4.27 -19.82 -33.13
C THR A 691 -4.99 -18.89 -32.18
N LEU A 692 -5.94 -19.43 -31.40
CA LEU A 692 -6.68 -18.68 -30.38
C LEU A 692 -5.88 -18.64 -29.08
N LEU A 693 -5.35 -17.46 -28.73
CA LEU A 693 -4.41 -17.30 -27.61
C LEU A 693 -4.91 -16.29 -26.56
N TRP A 694 -4.48 -16.49 -25.32
CA TRP A 694 -4.81 -15.68 -24.16
C TRP A 694 -3.98 -14.40 -24.08
N HIS A 695 -4.63 -13.28 -23.82
CA HIS A 695 -4.02 -12.02 -23.38
C HIS A 695 -4.67 -11.55 -22.07
N GLY A 696 -3.87 -11.12 -21.10
CA GLY A 696 -4.35 -10.58 -19.82
C GLY A 696 -3.78 -9.19 -19.56
N SER A 697 -4.58 -8.34 -18.92
CA SER A 697 -4.23 -6.94 -18.65
C SER A 697 -5.00 -6.41 -17.43
N ARG A 698 -4.48 -5.33 -16.83
CA ARG A 698 -5.09 -4.66 -15.67
C ARG A 698 -6.48 -4.13 -16.00
N LEU A 699 -7.37 -4.09 -15.01
CA LEU A 699 -8.75 -3.60 -15.17
C LEU A 699 -8.82 -2.22 -15.85
N SER A 700 -7.91 -1.31 -15.49
CA SER A 700 -7.78 0.04 -16.05
C SER A 700 -7.58 0.11 -17.57
N ASN A 701 -7.11 -0.96 -18.19
CA ASN A 701 -6.64 -0.95 -19.58
C ASN A 701 -7.74 -1.36 -20.57
N TRP A 702 -8.80 -2.04 -20.10
CA TRP A 702 -9.79 -2.67 -20.97
C TRP A 702 -10.61 -1.70 -21.82
N VAL A 703 -10.92 -0.50 -21.33
CA VAL A 703 -11.56 0.54 -22.16
C VAL A 703 -10.63 0.99 -23.29
N GLY A 704 -9.32 1.08 -23.05
CA GLY A 704 -8.32 1.36 -24.08
C GLY A 704 -8.17 0.22 -25.09
N ILE A 705 -8.14 -1.03 -24.62
CA ILE A 705 -8.04 -2.23 -25.47
C ILE A 705 -9.31 -2.43 -26.31
N LEU A 706 -10.51 -2.28 -25.73
CA LEU A 706 -11.78 -2.46 -26.44
C LEU A 706 -12.08 -1.33 -27.41
N SER A 707 -11.54 -0.11 -27.22
CA SER A 707 -11.67 0.99 -28.18
C SER A 707 -10.58 1.04 -29.24
N HIS A 708 -9.30 0.99 -28.85
CA HIS A 708 -8.16 1.20 -29.75
C HIS A 708 -7.38 -0.08 -30.11
N GLY A 709 -7.75 -1.22 -29.54
CA GLY A 709 -7.12 -2.51 -29.79
C GLY A 709 -5.86 -2.75 -28.95
N LEU A 710 -5.34 -3.97 -29.05
CA LEU A 710 -4.00 -4.30 -28.57
C LEU A 710 -2.97 -3.53 -29.41
N ARG A 711 -2.14 -2.72 -28.76
CA ARG A 711 -1.18 -1.81 -29.41
C ARG A 711 0.24 -2.19 -29.05
N VAL A 712 1.15 -2.04 -30.01
CA VAL A 712 2.59 -2.15 -29.76
C VAL A 712 3.05 -0.95 -28.92
N ALA A 713 3.94 -1.20 -27.97
CA ALA A 713 4.52 -0.16 -27.14
C ALA A 713 5.18 0.97 -27.98
N PRO A 714 5.03 2.24 -27.60
CA PRO A 714 5.49 3.37 -28.41
C PRO A 714 7.03 3.36 -28.60
N PRO A 715 7.56 3.93 -29.70
CA PRO A 715 8.99 3.84 -30.02
C PRO A 715 9.90 4.45 -28.95
N GLU A 716 9.41 5.41 -28.17
CA GLU A 716 10.10 6.05 -27.04
C GLU A 716 10.19 5.17 -25.79
N ALA A 717 9.35 4.14 -25.65
CA ALA A 717 9.41 3.24 -24.51
C ALA A 717 10.75 2.49 -24.43
N PRO A 718 11.26 2.15 -23.23
CA PRO A 718 12.36 1.20 -23.09
C PRO A 718 11.99 -0.18 -23.65
N VAL A 719 12.98 -1.01 -23.98
CA VAL A 719 12.74 -2.39 -24.45
C VAL A 719 12.84 -3.44 -23.33
N THR A 720 13.59 -3.15 -22.26
CA THR A 720 13.51 -3.89 -20.99
C THR A 720 12.07 -3.83 -20.48
N GLY A 721 11.48 -5.01 -20.32
CA GLY A 721 10.04 -5.18 -20.17
C GLY A 721 9.51 -6.25 -21.11
N TYR A 722 9.96 -6.20 -22.36
CA TYR A 722 9.47 -7.01 -23.46
C TYR A 722 10.50 -8.08 -23.83
N MET A 723 10.30 -9.31 -23.36
CA MET A 723 11.26 -10.43 -23.43
C MET A 723 11.80 -10.72 -24.86
N PHE A 724 11.00 -10.40 -25.88
CA PHE A 724 11.27 -10.63 -27.29
C PHE A 724 11.15 -9.35 -28.15
N GLY A 725 11.43 -8.18 -27.57
CA GLY A 725 11.27 -6.90 -28.26
C GLY A 725 9.82 -6.40 -28.27
N LYS A 726 9.57 -5.21 -28.84
CA LYS A 726 8.25 -4.57 -28.77
C LYS A 726 7.25 -5.27 -29.69
N GLY A 727 6.12 -5.71 -29.15
CA GLY A 727 5.08 -6.42 -29.88
C GLY A 727 3.85 -6.64 -28.99
N ILE A 728 2.86 -7.34 -29.53
CA ILE A 728 1.70 -7.79 -28.77
C ILE A 728 2.00 -9.21 -28.25
N TYR A 729 1.85 -9.42 -26.95
CA TYR A 729 2.20 -10.67 -26.28
C TYR A 729 0.95 -11.50 -25.96
N PHE A 730 1.05 -12.80 -26.22
CA PHE A 730 -0.01 -13.78 -25.99
C PHE A 730 0.58 -15.04 -25.32
N ALA A 731 -0.29 -15.85 -24.71
CA ALA A 731 0.06 -17.17 -24.19
C ALA A 731 -0.97 -18.22 -24.63
N ASP A 732 -0.50 -19.45 -24.80
CA ASP A 732 -1.31 -20.68 -24.87
C ASP A 732 -1.83 -21.10 -23.49
N MET A 733 -1.14 -20.71 -22.41
CA MET A 733 -1.51 -20.99 -21.02
C MET A 733 -2.35 -19.89 -20.37
N SER A 734 -3.58 -20.22 -19.94
CA SER A 734 -4.53 -19.28 -19.33
C SER A 734 -3.94 -18.52 -18.12
N SER A 735 -3.45 -19.25 -17.12
CA SER A 735 -2.89 -18.68 -15.89
C SER A 735 -1.66 -17.79 -16.12
N LYS A 736 -0.90 -18.04 -17.19
CA LYS A 736 0.27 -17.20 -17.55
C LYS A 736 -0.17 -15.80 -17.95
N SER A 737 -1.28 -15.69 -18.68
CA SER A 737 -1.92 -14.41 -19.00
C SER A 737 -2.70 -13.85 -17.80
N ALA A 738 -3.36 -14.68 -16.99
CA ALA A 738 -4.13 -14.23 -15.81
C ALA A 738 -3.28 -13.48 -14.77
N ASN A 739 -2.00 -13.82 -14.63
CA ASN A 739 -1.06 -13.08 -13.77
C ASN A 739 -0.94 -11.58 -14.13
N TYR A 740 -1.25 -11.19 -15.38
CA TYR A 740 -1.24 -9.79 -15.84
C TYR A 740 -2.52 -9.03 -15.52
N CYS A 741 -3.56 -9.69 -14.98
CA CYS A 741 -4.78 -9.03 -14.49
C CYS A 741 -4.55 -8.33 -13.13
N PHE A 742 -3.56 -8.78 -12.34
CA PHE A 742 -3.23 -8.28 -10.99
C PHE A 742 -4.42 -8.26 -10.01
N THR A 743 -5.28 -9.28 -10.06
CA THR A 743 -6.36 -9.50 -9.09
C THR A 743 -5.82 -9.81 -7.70
N ASN A 744 -6.66 -9.63 -6.67
CA ASN A 744 -6.31 -9.91 -5.29
C ASN A 744 -7.56 -10.29 -4.46
N GLN A 745 -7.39 -10.60 -3.17
CA GLN A 745 -8.50 -11.04 -2.30
C GLN A 745 -9.63 -10.02 -2.09
N LYS A 746 -9.41 -8.73 -2.38
CA LYS A 746 -10.46 -7.70 -2.37
C LYS A 746 -11.06 -7.49 -3.76
N ASN A 747 -10.19 -7.40 -4.76
CA ASN A 747 -10.55 -7.17 -6.16
C ASN A 747 -10.28 -8.48 -6.93
N ASN A 748 -11.17 -9.46 -6.75
CA ASN A 748 -10.98 -10.85 -7.19
C ASN A 748 -11.52 -11.14 -8.61
N VAL A 749 -12.27 -10.20 -9.21
CA VAL A 749 -12.74 -10.28 -10.59
C VAL A 749 -11.70 -9.66 -11.52
N GLY A 750 -11.41 -10.33 -12.63
CA GLY A 750 -10.50 -9.87 -13.67
C GLY A 750 -10.99 -10.30 -15.06
N LEU A 751 -10.45 -9.69 -16.10
CA LEU A 751 -10.79 -10.00 -17.49
C LEU A 751 -9.60 -10.64 -18.20
N LEU A 752 -9.90 -11.60 -19.07
CA LEU A 752 -8.99 -12.23 -20.02
C LEU A 752 -9.58 -12.09 -21.42
N LEU A 753 -8.71 -11.90 -22.40
CA LEU A 753 -9.09 -11.86 -23.81
C LEU A 753 -8.56 -13.10 -24.51
N LEU A 754 -9.41 -13.73 -25.33
CA LEU A 754 -8.98 -14.67 -26.36
C LEU A 754 -8.95 -13.92 -27.69
N THR A 755 -7.88 -14.09 -28.45
CA THR A 755 -7.70 -13.43 -29.76
C THR A 755 -7.25 -14.45 -30.78
N GLU A 756 -7.83 -14.41 -31.98
CA GLU A 756 -7.31 -15.16 -33.11
C GLU A 756 -6.01 -14.48 -33.58
N VAL A 757 -4.88 -15.15 -33.40
CA VAL A 757 -3.56 -14.63 -33.77
C VAL A 757 -3.05 -15.38 -34.99
N ALA A 758 -2.87 -14.65 -36.09
CA ALA A 758 -2.29 -15.15 -37.33
C ALA A 758 -0.75 -15.21 -37.21
N LEU A 759 -0.22 -16.32 -36.66
CA LEU A 759 1.21 -16.43 -36.35
C LEU A 759 2.09 -16.60 -37.59
N GLY A 760 1.58 -17.24 -38.66
CA GLY A 760 2.37 -17.67 -39.80
C GLY A 760 3.58 -18.51 -39.36
N ASP A 761 4.71 -18.34 -40.06
CA ASP A 761 5.97 -18.94 -39.65
C ASP A 761 6.62 -18.15 -38.49
N SER A 762 6.70 -18.78 -37.32
CA SER A 762 7.33 -18.19 -36.14
C SER A 762 8.86 -18.32 -36.16
N ASN A 763 9.54 -17.29 -35.66
CA ASN A 763 10.93 -17.30 -35.24
C ASN A 763 11.01 -17.89 -33.83
N GLU A 764 11.50 -19.12 -33.68
CA GLU A 764 11.53 -19.80 -32.38
C GLU A 764 12.81 -19.47 -31.61
N LEU A 765 12.68 -19.11 -30.33
CA LEU A 765 13.79 -18.68 -29.46
C LEU A 765 13.69 -19.36 -28.09
N LEU A 766 14.82 -19.84 -27.58
CA LEU A 766 14.95 -20.42 -26.24
C LEU A 766 15.19 -19.34 -25.17
N ASP A 767 16.07 -18.39 -25.47
CA ASP A 767 16.49 -17.31 -24.56
C ASP A 767 15.85 -15.96 -24.92
N ALA A 768 15.71 -15.09 -23.91
CA ALA A 768 15.20 -13.74 -24.09
C ALA A 768 16.07 -12.93 -25.07
N ASN A 769 15.44 -12.32 -26.07
CA ASN A 769 16.12 -11.50 -27.08
C ASN A 769 15.34 -10.21 -27.32
N TYR A 770 15.81 -9.12 -26.71
CA TYR A 770 15.22 -7.79 -26.81
C TYR A 770 15.18 -7.19 -28.23
N ASN A 771 15.79 -7.82 -29.25
CA ASN A 771 15.74 -7.41 -30.65
C ASN A 771 14.93 -8.39 -31.54
N ALA A 772 14.14 -9.30 -30.96
CA ALA A 772 13.37 -10.29 -31.72
C ALA A 772 12.08 -9.73 -32.39
N ASP A 773 11.87 -8.41 -32.30
CA ASP A 773 10.98 -7.62 -33.16
C ASP A 773 11.55 -7.48 -34.59
N LYS A 774 12.88 -7.60 -34.77
CA LYS A 774 13.55 -7.70 -36.07
C LYS A 774 13.47 -9.13 -36.60
N LEU A 775 12.32 -9.48 -37.15
CA LEU A 775 12.03 -10.82 -37.66
C LEU A 775 13.02 -11.23 -38.78
N PRO A 776 13.53 -12.48 -38.77
CA PRO A 776 14.26 -13.06 -39.89
C PRO A 776 13.40 -13.13 -41.16
N SER A 777 14.05 -13.24 -42.32
CA SER A 777 13.35 -13.36 -43.62
C SER A 777 12.34 -14.51 -43.62
N GLY A 778 11.16 -14.26 -44.17
CA GLY A 778 10.02 -15.19 -44.19
C GLY A 778 9.20 -15.25 -42.90
N LYS A 779 9.78 -14.97 -41.72
CA LYS A 779 9.07 -15.07 -40.43
C LYS A 779 8.06 -13.95 -40.22
N LYS A 780 6.96 -14.26 -39.52
CA LYS A 780 5.82 -13.35 -39.26
C LYS A 780 5.54 -13.10 -37.78
N SER A 781 6.04 -13.97 -36.91
CA SER A 781 5.91 -13.86 -35.46
C SER A 781 7.19 -14.35 -34.76
N THR A 782 7.32 -14.13 -33.46
CA THR A 782 8.36 -14.73 -32.61
C THR A 782 7.70 -15.59 -31.55
N LYS A 783 8.24 -16.79 -31.29
CA LYS A 783 7.73 -17.76 -30.33
C LYS A 783 8.83 -18.11 -29.32
N GLY A 784 8.64 -17.68 -28.07
CA GLY A 784 9.48 -18.13 -26.96
C GLY A 784 9.13 -19.56 -26.58
N LEU A 785 10.09 -20.48 -26.68
CA LEU A 785 9.88 -21.89 -26.39
C LEU A 785 9.89 -22.14 -24.87
N GLY A 786 8.72 -22.50 -24.32
CA GLY A 786 8.59 -22.95 -22.93
C GLY A 786 8.95 -24.43 -22.76
N GLN A 787 9.30 -24.83 -21.54
CA GLN A 787 9.46 -26.26 -21.17
C GLN A 787 8.14 -27.03 -21.17
N THR A 788 7.01 -26.31 -21.14
CA THR A 788 5.67 -26.83 -20.97
C THR A 788 4.76 -26.14 -21.99
N VAL A 789 3.97 -26.93 -22.71
CA VAL A 789 3.00 -26.51 -23.72
C VAL A 789 1.77 -27.42 -23.63
N PRO A 790 0.56 -26.95 -23.98
CA PRO A 790 -0.60 -27.82 -24.14
C PRO A 790 -0.33 -28.95 -25.15
N ASP A 791 -0.76 -30.19 -24.88
CA ASP A 791 -0.55 -31.31 -25.83
C ASP A 791 -1.21 -31.00 -27.20
N PRO A 792 -0.42 -30.86 -28.28
CA PRO A 792 -0.93 -30.51 -29.60
C PRO A 792 -2.00 -31.48 -30.13
N LYS A 793 -1.96 -32.76 -29.71
CA LYS A 793 -2.93 -33.79 -30.14
C LYS A 793 -4.35 -33.53 -29.64
N ASN A 794 -4.48 -32.77 -28.55
CA ASN A 794 -5.76 -32.42 -27.94
C ASN A 794 -6.26 -31.05 -28.39
N SER A 795 -5.58 -30.40 -29.35
CA SER A 795 -6.06 -29.14 -29.95
C SER A 795 -7.36 -29.37 -30.70
N VAL A 796 -8.27 -28.40 -30.63
CA VAL A 796 -9.51 -28.39 -31.43
C VAL A 796 -9.56 -27.17 -32.33
N THR A 797 -10.51 -27.13 -33.26
CA THR A 797 -10.70 -25.98 -34.16
C THR A 797 -11.95 -25.21 -33.77
N LEU A 798 -11.83 -23.88 -33.64
CA LEU A 798 -12.96 -22.96 -33.47
C LEU A 798 -12.88 -21.90 -34.56
N ASN A 799 -13.92 -21.77 -35.39
CA ASN A 799 -14.03 -20.77 -36.45
C ASN A 799 -12.80 -20.68 -37.39
N SER A 800 -12.17 -21.82 -37.67
CA SER A 800 -10.93 -22.00 -38.46
C SER A 800 -9.60 -21.62 -37.77
N ALA A 801 -9.63 -21.29 -36.47
CA ALA A 801 -8.44 -21.12 -35.64
C ALA A 801 -8.20 -22.35 -34.76
N THR A 802 -6.94 -22.68 -34.50
CA THR A 802 -6.54 -23.73 -33.56
C THR A 802 -6.71 -23.26 -32.13
N VAL A 803 -7.37 -24.04 -31.29
CA VAL A 803 -7.50 -23.81 -29.84
C VAL A 803 -6.70 -24.90 -29.10
N PRO A 804 -5.54 -24.58 -28.50
CA PRO A 804 -4.65 -25.56 -27.87
C PRO A 804 -5.17 -25.93 -26.46
N VAL A 805 -6.30 -26.64 -26.40
CA VAL A 805 -6.98 -27.02 -25.13
C VAL A 805 -6.39 -28.24 -24.43
N GLY A 806 -5.23 -28.73 -24.86
CA GLY A 806 -4.58 -29.89 -24.26
C GLY A 806 -4.20 -29.64 -22.79
N CYS A 807 -4.42 -30.65 -21.94
CA CYS A 807 -3.90 -30.62 -20.58
C CYS A 807 -2.36 -30.57 -20.60
N VAL A 808 -1.82 -30.02 -19.51
CA VAL A 808 -0.38 -29.85 -19.24
C VAL A 808 0.14 -30.90 -18.25
#